data_AF-A0A7C4QW42-F1
#
_entry.id   AF-A0A7C4QW42-F1
#
_cell.length_a   1.000
_cell.length_b   1.000
_cell.length_c   1.000
_cell.angle_alpha   90.00
_cell.angle_beta   90.00
_cell.angle_gamma   90.00
#
_symmetry.space_group_name_H-M   'P 1'
#
loop_
_entity.id
_entity.type
_entity.pdbx_description
1 polymer ?
#
loop_
_entity_poly.entity_id
_entity_poly.type
_entity_poly.pdbx_seq_one_letter_code
_entity_poly.pdbx_strand_id
1 'polypeptide(L)'
;MKNQRKMSCFERRIVLLRLVAVLGLVFGMGAPVLAAGYHDGKTATDLANAPACTVEWAEPGTPALDVSFLLETPAGGQGHIRIKEGRLARPDGRRFRIWGVNVTGAGALPAKEQASRLAARLAHLGINCVRFHMMDRPAPNGIIAANRQDTRELDPAQMERLDFFIAELKRRGIYADLNLNVGRPYKPGDGVKDYELLGFAKAVTFFDERLLELQREYARQLLTHRNPYTGTTYAQEPAVAIVEFLNENSLIEAWMDGRLRGQNTRKNPGTWTDIPASYAADLTRKYNAWLAGQYPASTLARWRAAENLPADAPIPRLNPSQFAQAPKERFHAEAEFYLEVERDYYQSMAKFLREEVGVKALLAGNSDHGHHRTGYPQLAGISLLDVVDSHVYWQHPNYVTDPQSGKKTGFTIGNTPMVDDPLFSSVVQLSRSAFAGKPFTVSEVNHPFPAEYAAEGIPILGAYAAFQDWDGVFWYTLTHRDLAAMDQKVAGHFDLAMDPVKMAQLPAGALMFLRGDVRPALKTVERSYTREQVRESIRLPAKERPYHTPGFPLSLPLRHASRIASFDGSPTAAFAALEDKPIRSDTGELTWHYGEKLKGLVTVDTDRTQAVIGFLGANPVRLKHLAVESLTPFGALTLGALDDRPIARAGKLLLTAAARVANSNMEWNEKRNSLVKWGDAPTRIEPVAAIVRLSGLVEAGKVMAAPLDGAGRPLPKTVAGVRNGDQWLLKLEAPTVAYLVWVER
;
A
#
# COMPACT_ATOMS: atom_id res chain seq x y z
N MET A 1 -37.40 -47.30 47.14
CA MET A 1 -37.93 -46.31 46.17
C MET A 1 -37.50 -44.90 46.57
N LYS A 2 -36.45 -44.37 45.95
CA LYS A 2 -36.06 -42.94 46.01
C LYS A 2 -35.56 -42.54 44.62
N ASN A 3 -36.30 -41.68 43.93
CA ASN A 3 -35.93 -41.08 42.65
C ASN A 3 -35.61 -39.60 42.89
N GLN A 4 -34.33 -39.23 42.83
CA GLN A 4 -33.89 -37.83 42.75
C GLN A 4 -33.40 -37.55 41.32
N ARG A 5 -34.12 -36.68 40.60
CA ARG A 5 -33.61 -36.07 39.36
C ARG A 5 -32.56 -35.02 39.72
N LYS A 6 -31.31 -35.23 39.30
CA LYS A 6 -30.24 -34.22 39.31
C LYS A 6 -30.47 -33.24 38.15
N MET A 7 -30.74 -31.97 38.46
CA MET A 7 -30.55 -30.87 37.50
C MET A 7 -29.04 -30.67 37.24
N SER A 8 -28.66 -30.41 36.00
CA SER A 8 -27.25 -30.22 35.62
C SER A 8 -26.74 -28.82 36.03
N CYS A 9 -25.42 -28.71 36.18
CA CYS A 9 -24.71 -27.49 36.55
C CYS A 9 -24.94 -26.31 35.57
N PHE A 10 -25.48 -26.60 34.37
CA PHE A 10 -25.76 -25.62 33.32
C PHE A 10 -27.03 -24.80 33.59
N GLU A 11 -28.08 -25.43 34.13
CA GLU A 11 -29.34 -24.73 34.42
C GLU A 11 -29.23 -23.78 35.63
N ARG A 12 -28.35 -24.08 36.60
CA ARG A 12 -28.07 -23.17 37.73
C ARG A 12 -27.32 -21.90 37.30
N ARG A 13 -26.50 -21.96 36.24
CA ARG A 13 -25.79 -20.79 35.70
C ARG A 13 -26.72 -19.83 34.94
N ILE A 14 -27.70 -20.35 34.22
CA ILE A 14 -28.65 -19.53 33.45
C ILE A 14 -29.61 -18.74 34.36
N VAL A 15 -30.04 -19.34 35.47
CA VAL A 15 -30.91 -18.66 36.45
C VAL A 15 -30.15 -17.57 37.23
N LEU A 16 -28.86 -17.78 37.54
CA LEU A 16 -28.02 -16.79 38.22
C LEU A 16 -27.64 -15.61 37.31
N LEU A 17 -27.40 -15.86 36.01
CA LEU A 17 -27.15 -14.81 35.01
C LEU A 17 -28.38 -13.93 34.72
N ARG A 18 -29.60 -14.50 34.79
CA ARG A 18 -30.84 -13.72 34.64
C ARG A 18 -31.16 -12.85 35.86
N LEU A 19 -30.75 -13.24 37.08
CA LEU A 19 -30.95 -12.41 38.28
C LEU A 19 -29.98 -11.22 38.34
N VAL A 20 -28.74 -11.39 37.90
CA VAL A 20 -27.72 -10.32 37.89
C VAL A 20 -28.03 -9.25 36.83
N ALA A 21 -28.63 -9.65 35.70
CA ALA A 21 -29.04 -8.71 34.64
C ALA A 21 -30.23 -7.81 35.05
N VAL A 22 -31.10 -8.27 35.96
CA VAL A 22 -32.26 -7.48 36.42
C VAL A 22 -31.90 -6.51 37.55
N LEU A 23 -30.91 -6.84 38.39
CA LEU A 23 -30.45 -5.96 39.49
C LEU A 23 -29.47 -4.86 39.04
N GLY A 24 -28.68 -5.08 37.98
CA GLY A 24 -27.77 -4.06 37.43
C GLY A 24 -28.45 -2.86 36.77
N LEU A 25 -29.76 -2.93 36.53
CA LEU A 25 -30.57 -1.86 35.94
C LEU A 25 -31.14 -0.86 36.98
N VAL A 26 -31.06 -1.17 38.28
CA VAL A 26 -31.70 -0.35 39.34
C VAL A 26 -30.69 0.38 40.23
N PHE A 27 -29.45 -0.11 40.37
CA PHE A 27 -28.43 0.56 41.18
C PHE A 27 -27.13 0.71 40.40
N GLY A 28 -26.84 1.95 39.97
CA GLY A 28 -25.65 2.33 39.22
C GLY A 28 -24.35 2.14 40.02
N MET A 29 -23.83 0.91 40.06
CA MET A 29 -22.48 0.60 40.51
C MET A 29 -21.80 -0.30 39.49
N GLY A 30 -20.76 0.24 38.84
CA GLY A 30 -19.90 -0.49 37.92
C GLY A 30 -18.97 -1.44 38.67
N ALA A 31 -18.92 -2.70 38.25
CA ALA A 31 -17.85 -3.63 38.57
C ALA A 31 -17.44 -4.39 37.30
N PRO A 32 -16.13 -4.52 36.99
CA PRO A 32 -15.64 -5.18 35.80
C PRO A 32 -15.55 -6.68 36.07
N VAL A 33 -16.36 -7.48 35.39
CA VAL A 33 -16.17 -8.93 35.32
C VAL A 33 -16.41 -9.35 33.87
N LEU A 34 -15.31 -9.65 33.18
CA LEU A 34 -15.13 -10.78 32.25
C LEU A 34 -13.84 -10.56 31.43
N ALA A 35 -12.69 -10.86 32.06
CA ALA A 35 -11.42 -11.05 31.36
C ALA A 35 -10.75 -12.31 31.93
N ALA A 36 -11.30 -13.47 31.58
CA ALA A 36 -10.64 -14.77 31.78
C ALA A 36 -11.23 -15.76 30.77
N GLY A 37 -10.49 -16.05 29.69
CA GLY A 37 -10.89 -17.04 28.69
C GLY A 37 -10.51 -16.69 27.26
N TYR A 38 -9.28 -16.25 26.98
CA TYR A 38 -8.78 -16.12 25.61
C TYR A 38 -7.75 -17.22 25.30
N HIS A 39 -8.16 -18.47 25.54
CA HIS A 39 -7.57 -19.65 24.89
C HIS A 39 -8.60 -20.51 24.15
N ASP A 40 -9.87 -20.09 24.11
CA ASP A 40 -10.93 -20.70 23.28
C ASP A 40 -11.65 -19.62 22.44
N GLY A 41 -10.86 -18.66 21.93
CA GLY A 41 -11.33 -17.66 20.99
C GLY A 41 -11.98 -18.37 19.79
N LYS A 42 -13.20 -17.94 19.44
CA LYS A 42 -13.94 -18.40 18.26
C LYS A 42 -13.00 -18.73 17.10
N THR A 43 -12.89 -20.02 16.81
CA THR A 43 -12.06 -20.61 15.75
C THR A 43 -12.51 -20.07 14.37
N ALA A 44 -11.64 -20.13 13.36
CA ALA A 44 -12.00 -19.74 11.98
C ALA A 44 -13.24 -20.42 11.39
N THR A 45 -13.68 -21.52 11.99
CA THR A 45 -14.97 -22.15 11.72
C THR A 45 -16.18 -21.21 11.94
N ASP A 46 -16.03 -20.05 12.59
CA ASP A 46 -17.15 -19.21 13.05
C ASP A 46 -17.56 -18.06 12.09
N LEU A 47 -16.75 -17.71 11.08
CA LEU A 47 -17.19 -16.73 10.04
C LEU A 47 -18.04 -17.35 8.94
N ALA A 48 -18.08 -18.68 8.80
CA ALA A 48 -18.92 -19.34 7.79
C ALA A 48 -20.41 -19.01 7.97
N ASN A 49 -20.84 -18.77 9.21
CA ASN A 49 -22.21 -18.38 9.57
C ASN A 49 -22.37 -16.88 9.87
N ALA A 50 -21.29 -16.09 9.71
CA ALA A 50 -21.35 -14.65 9.89
C ALA A 50 -22.22 -14.00 8.79
N PRO A 51 -22.81 -12.83 9.06
CA PRO A 51 -23.69 -12.18 8.11
C PRO A 51 -22.94 -11.81 6.83
N ALA A 52 -23.63 -11.97 5.70
CA ALA A 52 -23.12 -11.53 4.41
C ALA A 52 -23.04 -10.00 4.38
N CYS A 53 -21.95 -9.48 3.80
CA CYS A 53 -21.80 -8.06 3.50
C CYS A 53 -21.02 -7.97 2.20
N THR A 54 -21.69 -7.54 1.14
CA THR A 54 -21.20 -7.56 -0.24
C THR A 54 -20.93 -6.15 -0.74
N VAL A 55 -19.90 -5.97 -1.57
CA VAL A 55 -19.58 -4.68 -2.19
C VAL A 55 -20.26 -4.60 -3.55
N GLU A 56 -21.30 -3.77 -3.64
CA GLU A 56 -21.98 -3.53 -4.90
C GLU A 56 -21.35 -2.34 -5.63
N TRP A 57 -21.01 -2.57 -6.90
CA TRP A 57 -20.48 -1.56 -7.82
C TRP A 57 -21.54 -1.02 -8.79
N ALA A 58 -22.72 -1.65 -8.86
CA ALA A 58 -23.53 -1.67 -10.08
C ALA A 58 -24.65 -0.63 -10.23
N GLU A 59 -25.14 0.07 -9.19
CA GLU A 59 -26.39 0.84 -9.33
C GLU A 59 -26.25 2.37 -9.17
N PRO A 60 -26.85 3.18 -10.08
CA PRO A 60 -27.00 4.62 -9.93
C PRO A 60 -27.93 4.97 -8.77
N GLY A 61 -27.38 5.68 -7.79
CA GLY A 61 -28.09 6.36 -6.73
C GLY A 61 -27.05 7.19 -5.96
N THR A 62 -27.44 8.32 -5.37
CA THR A 62 -26.53 9.06 -4.50
C THR A 62 -26.29 8.21 -3.25
N PRO A 63 -25.10 7.63 -3.04
CA PRO A 63 -24.85 6.91 -1.79
C PRO A 63 -24.98 7.91 -0.64
N ALA A 64 -25.48 7.46 0.51
CA ALA A 64 -25.54 8.33 1.68
C ALA A 64 -24.12 8.65 2.21
N LEU A 65 -23.17 7.75 1.94
CA LEU A 65 -21.74 7.99 2.10
C LEU A 65 -21.14 8.47 0.78
N ASP A 66 -20.89 9.77 0.71
CA ASP A 66 -20.24 10.44 -0.41
C ASP A 66 -19.22 11.45 0.12
N VAL A 67 -17.94 11.20 -0.15
CA VAL A 67 -16.84 12.14 0.17
C VAL A 67 -16.23 12.77 -1.09
N SER A 68 -16.95 12.76 -2.21
CA SER A 68 -16.50 13.36 -3.48
C SER A 68 -16.29 14.88 -3.40
N PHE A 69 -16.83 15.54 -2.37
CA PHE A 69 -16.54 16.95 -2.06
C PHE A 69 -15.05 17.23 -1.78
N LEU A 70 -14.24 16.20 -1.51
CA LEU A 70 -12.78 16.30 -1.36
C LEU A 70 -12.07 16.46 -2.71
N LEU A 71 -12.75 16.22 -3.84
CA LEU A 71 -12.18 16.22 -5.18
C LEU A 71 -12.54 17.50 -5.91
N GLU A 72 -11.59 18.09 -6.63
CA GLU A 72 -11.88 19.18 -7.56
C GLU A 72 -12.08 18.60 -8.96
N THR A 73 -13.16 19.02 -9.62
CA THR A 73 -13.55 18.50 -10.93
C THR A 73 -13.47 19.59 -12.01
N PRO A 74 -13.07 19.25 -13.25
CA PRO A 74 -12.41 18.01 -13.63
C PRO A 74 -10.95 17.95 -13.13
N ALA A 75 -10.37 16.75 -13.09
CA ALA A 75 -8.94 16.58 -12.84
C ALA A 75 -8.13 17.35 -13.89
N GLY A 76 -7.10 18.06 -13.45
CA GLY A 76 -6.27 18.87 -14.34
C GLY A 76 -6.95 20.10 -14.94
N GLY A 77 -8.17 20.46 -14.50
CA GLY A 77 -8.90 21.61 -15.04
C GLY A 77 -8.18 22.96 -14.91
N GLN A 78 -7.26 23.07 -13.96
CA GLN A 78 -6.40 24.27 -13.76
C GLN A 78 -5.01 24.13 -14.40
N GLY A 79 -4.67 22.97 -14.98
CA GLY A 79 -3.34 22.62 -15.47
C GLY A 79 -2.68 21.47 -14.69
N HIS A 80 -1.45 21.13 -15.08
CA HIS A 80 -0.70 20.00 -14.51
C HIS A 80 -0.37 20.20 -13.02
N ILE A 81 -0.38 19.11 -12.26
CA ILE A 81 0.23 19.06 -10.93
C ILE A 81 1.72 19.40 -11.04
N ARG A 82 2.24 20.14 -10.07
CA ARG A 82 3.61 20.64 -10.01
C ARG A 82 4.25 20.30 -8.67
N ILE A 83 5.55 20.53 -8.59
CA ILE A 83 6.27 20.51 -7.32
C ILE A 83 6.45 21.95 -6.84
N LYS A 84 6.05 22.21 -5.59
CA LYS A 84 6.32 23.48 -4.89
C LYS A 84 6.84 23.16 -3.51
N GLU A 85 8.00 23.70 -3.16
CA GLU A 85 8.64 23.51 -1.84
C GLU A 85 8.76 22.03 -1.46
N GLY A 86 9.10 21.18 -2.44
CA GLY A 86 9.27 19.74 -2.24
C GLY A 86 7.99 18.94 -2.03
N ARG A 87 6.82 19.51 -2.34
CA ARG A 87 5.50 18.86 -2.21
C ARG A 87 4.74 18.91 -3.52
N LEU A 88 3.79 18.00 -3.71
CA LEU A 88 2.85 18.09 -4.82
C LEU A 88 1.92 19.29 -4.60
N ALA A 89 1.72 20.07 -5.66
CA ALA A 89 0.89 21.26 -5.63
C ALA A 89 0.07 21.38 -6.91
N ARG A 90 -1.11 21.97 -6.76
CA ARG A 90 -1.93 22.43 -7.87
C ARG A 90 -1.25 23.62 -8.57
N PRO A 91 -1.67 23.99 -9.79
CA PRO A 91 -1.16 25.16 -10.50
C PRO A 91 -1.22 26.48 -9.72
N ASP A 92 -2.23 26.63 -8.85
CA ASP A 92 -2.41 27.79 -7.95
C ASP A 92 -1.50 27.76 -6.70
N GLY A 93 -0.72 26.70 -6.52
CA GLY A 93 0.21 26.52 -5.41
C GLY A 93 -0.41 25.91 -4.15
N ARG A 94 -1.71 25.57 -4.13
CA ARG A 94 -2.32 24.80 -3.02
C ARG A 94 -1.78 23.37 -3.00
N ARG A 95 -1.65 22.80 -1.79
CA ARG A 95 -1.21 21.41 -1.60
C ARG A 95 -2.10 20.45 -2.37
N PHE A 96 -1.48 19.50 -3.06
CA PHE A 96 -2.13 18.33 -3.63
C PHE A 96 -1.63 17.09 -2.90
N ARG A 97 -2.53 16.17 -2.58
CA ARG A 97 -2.22 14.87 -1.98
C ARG A 97 -2.98 13.80 -2.75
N ILE A 98 -2.36 12.66 -2.96
CA ILE A 98 -2.95 11.54 -3.71
C ILE A 98 -3.47 10.49 -2.74
N TRP A 99 -4.78 10.27 -2.76
CA TRP A 99 -5.41 9.10 -2.17
C TRP A 99 -5.92 8.22 -3.30
N GLY A 100 -5.13 7.21 -3.65
CA GLY A 100 -5.27 6.47 -4.88
C GLY A 100 -5.53 4.99 -4.70
N VAL A 101 -5.84 4.33 -5.81
CA VAL A 101 -5.87 2.87 -5.93
C VAL A 101 -5.12 2.45 -7.19
N ASN A 102 -4.64 1.21 -7.19
CA ASN A 102 -4.17 0.58 -8.41
C ASN A 102 -5.34 -0.10 -9.13
N VAL A 103 -5.27 -0.15 -10.46
CA VAL A 103 -6.04 -1.07 -11.30
C VAL A 103 -5.05 -1.86 -12.15
N THR A 104 -5.14 -3.19 -12.11
CA THR A 104 -4.08 -4.05 -12.66
C THR A 104 -4.59 -4.86 -13.85
N GLY A 105 -3.85 -4.82 -14.97
CA GLY A 105 -4.12 -5.62 -16.16
C GLY A 105 -5.54 -5.38 -16.71
N ALA A 106 -6.37 -6.43 -16.77
CA ALA A 106 -7.75 -6.33 -17.25
C ALA A 106 -8.61 -5.36 -16.41
N GLY A 107 -8.32 -5.21 -15.11
CA GLY A 107 -9.02 -4.25 -14.26
C GLY A 107 -8.81 -2.78 -14.65
N ALA A 108 -7.72 -2.49 -15.36
CA ALA A 108 -7.40 -1.15 -15.87
C ALA A 108 -8.20 -0.77 -17.12
N LEU A 109 -8.93 -1.73 -17.70
CA LEU A 109 -9.57 -1.63 -19.00
C LEU A 109 -11.03 -2.07 -18.88
N PRO A 110 -11.89 -1.39 -18.08
CA PRO A 110 -13.29 -1.77 -17.96
C PRO A 110 -14.05 -1.62 -19.28
N ALA A 111 -15.21 -2.27 -19.41
CA ALA A 111 -16.12 -1.96 -20.51
C ALA A 111 -16.65 -0.52 -20.39
N LYS A 112 -16.97 0.13 -21.51
CA LYS A 112 -17.39 1.55 -21.49
C LYS A 112 -18.64 1.77 -20.67
N GLU A 113 -19.59 0.84 -20.73
CA GLU A 113 -20.85 0.89 -20.00
C GLU A 113 -20.65 0.93 -18.47
N GLN A 114 -19.49 0.45 -18.01
CA GLN A 114 -19.12 0.33 -16.61
C GLN A 114 -18.16 1.43 -16.16
N ALA A 115 -17.26 1.88 -17.03
CA ALA A 115 -16.23 2.87 -16.73
C ALA A 115 -16.78 4.11 -16.00
N SER A 116 -17.91 4.64 -16.45
CA SER A 116 -18.56 5.80 -15.82
C SER A 116 -19.02 5.51 -14.38
N ARG A 117 -19.60 4.32 -14.13
CA ARG A 117 -20.08 3.90 -12.81
C ARG A 117 -18.93 3.65 -11.85
N LEU A 118 -17.88 3.00 -12.35
CA LEU A 118 -16.65 2.75 -11.59
C LEU A 118 -15.99 4.07 -11.18
N ALA A 119 -15.82 5.00 -12.12
CA ALA A 119 -15.28 6.33 -11.82
C ALA A 119 -16.15 7.09 -10.80
N ALA A 120 -17.48 7.02 -10.89
CA ALA A 120 -18.39 7.62 -9.92
C ALA A 120 -18.21 7.03 -8.51
N ARG A 121 -18.14 5.69 -8.42
CA ARG A 121 -17.95 5.01 -7.14
C ARG A 121 -16.60 5.36 -6.52
N LEU A 122 -15.53 5.41 -7.30
CA LEU A 122 -14.21 5.83 -6.82
C LEU A 122 -14.23 7.26 -6.25
N ALA A 123 -14.91 8.19 -6.93
CA ALA A 123 -15.06 9.57 -6.45
C ALA A 123 -15.81 9.63 -5.12
N HIS A 124 -16.92 8.89 -4.98
CA HIS A 124 -17.68 8.82 -3.72
C HIS A 124 -16.85 8.25 -2.55
N LEU A 125 -15.83 7.43 -2.86
CA LEU A 125 -14.90 6.87 -1.88
C LEU A 125 -13.70 7.77 -1.55
N GLY A 126 -13.61 8.95 -2.18
CA GLY A 126 -12.53 9.91 -1.98
C GLY A 126 -11.26 9.60 -2.79
N ILE A 127 -11.32 8.66 -3.74
CA ILE A 127 -10.17 8.32 -4.59
C ILE A 127 -9.96 9.43 -5.61
N ASN A 128 -8.78 10.04 -5.60
CA ASN A 128 -8.45 11.15 -6.50
C ASN A 128 -7.30 10.83 -7.48
N CYS A 129 -6.77 9.61 -7.47
CA CYS A 129 -5.85 9.13 -8.49
C CYS A 129 -5.99 7.61 -8.72
N VAL A 130 -5.79 7.17 -9.96
CA VAL A 130 -5.75 5.75 -10.34
C VAL A 130 -4.42 5.44 -11.00
N ARG A 131 -3.71 4.45 -10.46
CA ARG A 131 -2.47 3.91 -11.05
C ARG A 131 -2.78 2.74 -11.97
N PHE A 132 -2.43 2.89 -13.24
CA PHE A 132 -2.68 1.92 -14.30
C PHE A 132 -1.50 0.95 -14.40
N HIS A 133 -1.68 -0.21 -13.77
CA HIS A 133 -0.61 -1.17 -13.53
C HIS A 133 -0.70 -2.38 -14.47
N MET A 134 0.43 -2.93 -14.92
CA MET A 134 0.52 -4.08 -15.85
C MET A 134 -0.30 -3.93 -17.15
N MET A 135 -0.57 -2.71 -17.61
CA MET A 135 -1.27 -2.49 -18.87
C MET A 135 -0.42 -2.85 -20.10
N ASP A 136 0.90 -2.94 -19.95
CA ASP A 136 1.87 -3.37 -20.97
C ASP A 136 1.83 -4.88 -21.30
N ARG A 137 0.67 -5.53 -21.10
CA ARG A 137 0.41 -6.93 -21.42
C ARG A 137 -0.38 -7.09 -22.73
N PRO A 138 -0.33 -8.28 -23.37
CA PRO A 138 -1.19 -8.59 -24.50
C PRO A 138 -2.69 -8.51 -24.14
N ALA A 139 -3.49 -8.02 -25.08
CA ALA A 139 -4.94 -8.05 -25.04
C ALA A 139 -5.45 -9.50 -24.79
N PRO A 140 -6.57 -9.68 -24.06
CA PRO A 140 -7.41 -8.63 -23.47
C PRO A 140 -6.95 -8.16 -22.08
N ASN A 141 -5.80 -8.64 -21.58
CA ASN A 141 -5.32 -8.34 -20.22
C ASN A 141 -4.43 -7.09 -20.14
N GLY A 142 -4.22 -6.41 -21.26
CA GLY A 142 -3.47 -5.16 -21.38
C GLY A 142 -3.76 -4.50 -22.73
N ILE A 143 -2.92 -3.55 -23.12
CA ILE A 143 -3.08 -2.71 -24.31
C ILE A 143 -2.18 -3.10 -25.48
N ILE A 144 -1.39 -4.18 -25.38
CA ILE A 144 -0.55 -4.64 -26.51
C ILE A 144 -1.35 -5.61 -27.39
N ALA A 145 -1.22 -5.51 -28.71
CA ALA A 145 -1.86 -6.42 -29.66
C ALA A 145 -1.42 -7.89 -29.44
N ALA A 146 -2.39 -8.79 -29.24
CA ALA A 146 -2.10 -10.19 -28.91
C ALA A 146 -1.68 -11.03 -30.13
N ASN A 147 -2.32 -10.81 -31.28
CA ASN A 147 -2.24 -11.67 -32.47
C ASN A 147 -1.05 -11.34 -33.39
N ARG A 148 0.13 -11.08 -32.80
CA ARG A 148 1.37 -10.73 -33.48
C ARG A 148 2.53 -11.59 -33.01
N GLN A 149 3.59 -11.69 -33.82
CA GLN A 149 4.86 -12.32 -33.44
C GLN A 149 5.78 -11.37 -32.64
N ASP A 150 5.37 -10.12 -32.46
CA ASP A 150 6.03 -9.09 -31.66
C ASP A 150 5.04 -8.48 -30.65
N THR A 151 5.54 -7.57 -29.82
CA THR A 151 4.78 -6.81 -28.81
C THR A 151 4.85 -5.30 -29.06
N ARG A 152 4.98 -4.90 -30.33
CA ARG A 152 5.35 -3.53 -30.71
C ARG A 152 4.19 -2.66 -31.18
N GLU A 153 2.96 -3.17 -31.11
CA GLU A 153 1.75 -2.45 -31.50
C GLU A 153 0.73 -2.44 -30.37
N LEU A 154 0.08 -1.30 -30.18
CA LEU A 154 -1.04 -1.15 -29.24
C LEU A 154 -2.34 -1.66 -29.87
N ASP A 155 -3.14 -2.37 -29.09
CA ASP A 155 -4.46 -2.86 -29.50
C ASP A 155 -5.48 -1.70 -29.52
N PRO A 156 -6.10 -1.37 -30.67
CA PRO A 156 -6.99 -0.22 -30.77
C PRO A 156 -8.23 -0.31 -29.88
N ALA A 157 -8.79 -1.51 -29.69
CA ALA A 157 -9.99 -1.69 -28.87
C ALA A 157 -9.67 -1.53 -27.38
N GLN A 158 -8.53 -2.02 -26.93
CA GLN A 158 -8.07 -1.84 -25.55
C GLN A 158 -7.67 -0.38 -25.28
N MET A 159 -7.06 0.29 -26.25
CA MET A 159 -6.79 1.73 -26.18
C MET A 159 -8.08 2.54 -26.04
N GLU A 160 -9.13 2.21 -26.78
CA GLU A 160 -10.42 2.89 -26.65
C GLU A 160 -11.04 2.74 -25.25
N ARG A 161 -10.88 1.56 -24.63
CA ARG A 161 -11.33 1.32 -23.23
C ARG A 161 -10.52 2.14 -22.23
N LEU A 162 -9.20 2.18 -22.39
CA LEU A 162 -8.31 3.01 -21.57
C LEU A 162 -8.68 4.49 -21.69
N ASP A 163 -8.85 4.96 -22.93
CA ASP A 163 -9.18 6.35 -23.25
C ASP A 163 -10.49 6.78 -22.58
N PHE A 164 -11.54 5.96 -22.73
CA PHE A 164 -12.84 6.26 -22.16
C PHE A 164 -12.80 6.25 -20.62
N PHE A 165 -12.08 5.28 -20.02
CA PHE A 165 -11.99 5.21 -18.57
C PHE A 165 -11.24 6.41 -17.99
N ILE A 166 -10.10 6.80 -18.56
CA ILE A 166 -9.37 8.01 -18.14
C ILE A 166 -10.22 9.27 -18.29
N ALA A 167 -11.02 9.38 -19.36
CA ALA A 167 -11.93 10.52 -19.53
C ALA A 167 -13.01 10.57 -18.44
N GLU A 168 -13.60 9.43 -18.07
CA GLU A 168 -14.61 9.36 -17.01
C GLU A 168 -14.03 9.60 -15.60
N LEU A 169 -12.78 9.20 -15.35
CA LEU A 169 -12.01 9.55 -14.15
C LEU A 169 -11.75 11.07 -14.10
N LYS A 170 -11.25 11.64 -15.20
CA LYS A 170 -10.98 13.08 -15.34
C LYS A 170 -12.22 13.92 -15.02
N ARG A 171 -13.38 13.57 -15.58
CA ARG A 171 -14.66 14.28 -15.33
C ARG A 171 -15.03 14.35 -13.84
N ARG A 172 -14.53 13.43 -13.03
CA ARG A 172 -14.84 13.29 -11.61
C ARG A 172 -13.71 13.71 -10.67
N GLY A 173 -12.68 14.39 -11.20
CA GLY A 173 -11.58 14.88 -10.36
C GLY A 173 -10.55 13.82 -10.00
N ILE A 174 -10.53 12.69 -10.72
CA ILE A 174 -9.59 11.59 -10.50
C ILE A 174 -8.49 11.65 -11.55
N TYR A 175 -7.25 11.79 -11.09
CA TYR A 175 -6.05 11.81 -11.93
C TYR A 175 -5.61 10.39 -12.33
N ALA A 176 -4.73 10.29 -13.31
CA ALA A 176 -4.11 9.05 -13.76
C ALA A 176 -2.60 9.02 -13.50
N ASP A 177 -2.11 7.84 -13.14
CA ASP A 177 -0.69 7.46 -13.14
C ASP A 177 -0.48 6.33 -14.16
N LEU A 178 0.43 6.53 -15.11
CA LEU A 178 0.67 5.62 -16.23
C LEU A 178 2.05 4.96 -16.15
N ASN A 179 2.08 3.63 -16.06
CA ASN A 179 3.31 2.84 -16.02
C ASN A 179 3.86 2.52 -17.44
N LEU A 180 5.18 2.53 -17.61
CA LEU A 180 5.85 2.31 -18.90
C LEU A 180 6.53 0.95 -19.06
N ASN A 181 6.78 0.22 -17.97
CA ASN A 181 7.30 -1.15 -18.01
C ASN A 181 7.04 -1.87 -16.68
N VAL A 182 6.22 -2.92 -16.74
CA VAL A 182 5.82 -3.67 -15.55
C VAL A 182 5.78 -5.17 -15.83
N GLY A 183 4.95 -5.57 -16.81
CA GLY A 183 4.56 -6.95 -17.04
C GLY A 183 4.65 -7.38 -18.50
N ARG A 184 5.33 -6.60 -19.36
CA ARG A 184 5.52 -6.91 -20.78
C ARG A 184 6.21 -8.26 -20.98
N PRO A 185 5.58 -9.22 -21.67
CA PRO A 185 6.26 -10.39 -22.19
C PRO A 185 7.00 -10.01 -23.48
N TYR A 186 7.94 -10.86 -23.90
CA TYR A 186 8.66 -10.70 -25.17
C TYR A 186 8.39 -11.89 -26.09
N LYS A 187 8.46 -11.67 -27.39
CA LYS A 187 8.22 -12.66 -28.46
C LYS A 187 9.39 -12.69 -29.46
N PRO A 188 9.51 -13.71 -30.32
CA PRO A 188 10.60 -13.78 -31.32
C PRO A 188 10.73 -12.54 -32.20
N GLY A 189 9.60 -11.97 -32.66
CA GLY A 189 9.57 -10.80 -33.53
C GLY A 189 9.99 -9.50 -32.85
N ASP A 190 10.16 -9.49 -31.53
CA ASP A 190 10.73 -8.34 -30.81
C ASP A 190 12.24 -8.21 -31.05
N GLY A 191 12.92 -9.26 -31.54
CA GLY A 191 14.38 -9.27 -31.70
C GLY A 191 15.14 -9.31 -30.37
N VAL A 192 14.46 -9.70 -29.29
CA VAL A 192 15.05 -9.88 -27.96
C VAL A 192 15.69 -11.26 -27.90
N LYS A 193 16.99 -11.31 -27.64
CA LYS A 193 17.70 -12.58 -27.43
C LYS A 193 17.21 -13.26 -26.15
N ASP A 194 17.23 -14.59 -26.12
CA ASP A 194 16.74 -15.38 -24.97
C ASP A 194 15.37 -14.94 -24.43
N TYR A 195 14.49 -14.41 -25.28
CA TYR A 195 13.22 -13.79 -24.86
C TYR A 195 12.38 -14.71 -23.94
N GLU A 196 12.41 -16.02 -24.20
CA GLU A 196 11.70 -17.03 -23.41
C GLU A 196 12.30 -17.28 -22.03
N LEU A 197 13.52 -16.81 -21.75
CA LEU A 197 14.21 -16.98 -20.47
C LEU A 197 14.14 -15.74 -19.58
N LEU A 198 13.53 -14.64 -20.04
CA LEU A 198 13.56 -13.36 -19.32
C LEU A 198 12.40 -13.15 -18.35
N GLY A 199 11.26 -13.83 -18.54
CA GLY A 199 10.04 -13.50 -17.79
C GLY A 199 9.65 -12.04 -18.02
N PHE A 200 9.67 -11.21 -16.97
CA PHE A 200 9.45 -9.75 -17.07
C PHE A 200 10.74 -8.93 -17.27
N ALA A 201 11.87 -9.59 -17.54
CA ALA A 201 13.18 -8.98 -17.80
C ALA A 201 13.70 -8.03 -16.71
N LYS A 202 13.33 -8.26 -15.44
CA LYS A 202 13.87 -7.52 -14.28
C LYS A 202 15.41 -7.52 -14.31
N ALA A 203 16.01 -6.43 -13.86
CA ALA A 203 17.43 -6.08 -13.99
C ALA A 203 17.95 -5.85 -15.42
N VAL A 204 17.54 -6.67 -16.38
CA VAL A 204 18.03 -6.60 -17.77
C VAL A 204 17.58 -5.30 -18.48
N THR A 205 16.40 -4.80 -18.13
CA THR A 205 15.84 -3.54 -18.64
C THR A 205 16.69 -2.30 -18.35
N PHE A 206 17.71 -2.37 -17.49
CA PHE A 206 18.61 -1.24 -17.22
C PHE A 206 19.75 -1.11 -18.23
N PHE A 207 20.17 -2.20 -18.88
CA PHE A 207 21.42 -2.19 -19.65
C PHE A 207 21.35 -2.84 -21.04
N ASP A 208 20.29 -3.60 -21.33
CA ASP A 208 20.12 -4.17 -22.67
C ASP A 208 19.55 -3.14 -23.64
N GLU A 209 20.29 -2.88 -24.71
CA GLU A 209 19.95 -1.84 -25.69
C GLU A 209 18.62 -2.13 -26.39
N ARG A 210 18.32 -3.40 -26.69
CA ARG A 210 17.09 -3.76 -27.39
C ARG A 210 15.86 -3.60 -26.51
N LEU A 211 15.93 -4.01 -25.24
CA LEU A 211 14.85 -3.79 -24.28
C LEU A 211 14.58 -2.29 -24.05
N LEU A 212 15.65 -1.48 -23.97
CA LEU A 212 15.53 -0.03 -23.83
C LEU A 212 14.87 0.63 -25.04
N GLU A 213 15.22 0.20 -26.26
CA GLU A 213 14.54 0.63 -27.48
C GLU A 213 13.05 0.30 -27.44
N LEU A 214 12.69 -0.94 -27.09
CA LEU A 214 11.30 -1.38 -27.03
C LEU A 214 10.49 -0.64 -25.96
N GLN A 215 11.10 -0.28 -24.83
CA GLN A 215 10.46 0.54 -23.79
C GLN A 215 10.20 1.96 -24.30
N ARG A 216 11.19 2.60 -24.95
CA ARG A 216 11.04 3.94 -25.54
C ARG A 216 10.01 3.95 -26.68
N GLU A 217 9.98 2.89 -27.49
CA GLU A 217 8.96 2.70 -28.53
C GLU A 217 7.56 2.64 -27.94
N TYR A 218 7.34 1.80 -26.91
CA TYR A 218 6.06 1.70 -26.21
C TYR A 218 5.65 3.03 -25.56
N ALA A 219 6.57 3.68 -24.85
CA ALA A 219 6.31 4.95 -24.20
C ALA A 219 5.93 6.05 -25.20
N ARG A 220 6.60 6.12 -26.36
CA ARG A 220 6.25 7.07 -27.42
C ARG A 220 4.86 6.78 -27.97
N GLN A 221 4.54 5.52 -28.30
CA GLN A 221 3.23 5.16 -28.84
C GLN A 221 2.10 5.50 -27.86
N LEU A 222 2.24 5.11 -26.59
CA LEU A 222 1.25 5.39 -25.57
C LEU A 222 1.12 6.89 -25.34
N LEU A 223 2.21 7.60 -25.04
CA LEU A 223 2.13 8.97 -24.54
C LEU A 223 1.80 10.01 -25.63
N THR A 224 2.08 9.71 -26.91
CA THR A 224 1.65 10.59 -28.03
C THR A 224 0.28 10.23 -28.59
N HIS A 225 -0.33 9.12 -28.14
CA HIS A 225 -1.72 8.78 -28.48
C HIS A 225 -2.67 9.89 -28.03
N ARG A 226 -3.53 10.35 -28.95
CA ARG A 226 -4.56 11.36 -28.66
C ARG A 226 -5.82 10.65 -28.19
N ASN A 227 -6.18 10.84 -26.93
CA ASN A 227 -7.43 10.35 -26.38
C ASN A 227 -8.60 11.12 -27.03
N PRO A 228 -9.52 10.46 -27.76
CA PRO A 228 -10.60 11.13 -28.48
C PRO A 228 -11.65 11.75 -27.55
N TYR A 229 -11.73 11.31 -26.29
CA TYR A 229 -12.70 11.82 -25.30
C TYR A 229 -12.19 13.03 -24.53
N THR A 230 -10.87 13.20 -24.40
CA THR A 230 -10.28 14.39 -23.75
C THR A 230 -9.69 15.39 -24.75
N GLY A 231 -9.43 14.97 -25.99
CA GLY A 231 -8.92 15.80 -27.06
C GLY A 231 -7.42 16.09 -26.98
N THR A 232 -6.69 15.55 -26.00
CA THR A 232 -5.25 15.76 -25.80
C THR A 232 -4.48 14.45 -25.94
N THR A 233 -3.16 14.54 -26.16
CA THR A 233 -2.30 13.37 -25.97
C THR A 233 -2.07 13.11 -24.48
N TYR A 234 -1.73 11.89 -24.09
CA TYR A 234 -1.41 11.60 -22.68
C TYR A 234 -0.19 12.40 -22.17
N ALA A 235 0.77 12.70 -23.03
CA ALA A 235 1.92 13.56 -22.69
C ALA A 235 1.50 15.00 -22.31
N GLN A 236 0.40 15.50 -22.89
CA GLN A 236 -0.12 16.87 -22.72
C GLN A 236 -1.32 16.96 -21.78
N GLU A 237 -1.91 15.84 -21.37
CA GLU A 237 -3.13 15.77 -20.57
C GLU A 237 -2.86 16.15 -19.11
N PRO A 238 -3.40 17.27 -18.59
CA PRO A 238 -3.24 17.65 -17.19
C PRO A 238 -3.80 16.67 -16.16
N ALA A 239 -4.75 15.82 -16.56
CA ALA A 239 -5.26 14.74 -15.71
C ALA A 239 -4.29 13.55 -15.57
N VAL A 240 -3.24 13.45 -16.40
CA VAL A 240 -2.12 12.53 -16.14
C VAL A 240 -1.17 13.22 -15.17
N ALA A 241 -1.18 12.78 -13.91
CA ALA A 241 -0.37 13.37 -12.85
C ALA A 241 1.05 12.83 -12.85
N ILE A 242 1.21 11.52 -13.06
CA ILE A 242 2.48 10.81 -12.95
C ILE A 242 2.67 9.86 -14.14
N VAL A 243 3.91 9.76 -14.61
CA VAL A 243 4.37 8.71 -15.54
C VAL A 243 5.51 7.96 -14.87
N GLU A 244 5.35 6.65 -14.71
CA GLU A 244 6.27 5.75 -14.00
C GLU A 244 7.09 4.88 -14.95
N PHE A 245 8.41 4.82 -14.78
CA PHE A 245 9.26 4.11 -15.75
C PHE A 245 9.25 2.59 -15.53
N LEU A 246 9.43 2.15 -14.29
CA LEU A 246 9.59 0.76 -13.87
C LEU A 246 8.78 0.48 -12.60
N ASN A 247 8.52 -0.79 -12.33
CA ASN A 247 7.93 -1.26 -11.08
C ASN A 247 8.82 -2.26 -10.37
N GLU A 248 9.13 -2.05 -9.09
CA GLU A 248 9.93 -2.96 -8.26
C GLU A 248 11.09 -3.62 -9.02
N ASN A 249 12.00 -2.80 -9.56
CA ASN A 249 13.08 -3.28 -10.39
C ASN A 249 14.41 -2.62 -10.01
N SER A 250 15.46 -3.42 -9.84
CA SER A 250 16.79 -2.90 -9.60
C SER A 250 17.85 -3.89 -10.06
N LEU A 251 18.83 -3.36 -10.79
CA LEU A 251 20.04 -4.07 -11.16
C LEU A 251 20.92 -4.29 -9.94
N ILE A 252 21.06 -3.29 -9.06
CA ILE A 252 21.89 -3.43 -7.86
C ILE A 252 21.29 -4.39 -6.83
N GLU A 253 19.97 -4.44 -6.65
CA GLU A 253 19.34 -5.47 -5.82
C GLU A 253 19.46 -6.86 -6.45
N ALA A 254 19.29 -6.97 -7.77
CA ALA A 254 19.57 -8.24 -8.46
C ALA A 254 21.02 -8.72 -8.24
N TRP A 255 21.99 -7.80 -8.17
CA TRP A 255 23.36 -8.14 -7.78
C TRP A 255 23.43 -8.64 -6.34
N MET A 256 22.80 -7.93 -5.39
CA MET A 256 22.76 -8.30 -3.96
C MET A 256 22.14 -9.68 -3.70
N ASP A 257 21.15 -10.06 -4.51
CA ASP A 257 20.41 -11.31 -4.40
C ASP A 257 20.98 -12.43 -5.28
N GLY A 258 22.11 -12.18 -5.96
CA GLY A 258 22.79 -13.19 -6.78
C GLY A 258 21.99 -13.59 -8.01
N ARG A 259 21.20 -12.66 -8.56
CA ARG A 259 20.37 -12.81 -9.74
C ARG A 259 21.02 -12.30 -11.03
N LEU A 260 22.34 -12.09 -11.02
CA LEU A 260 23.12 -11.66 -12.20
C LEU A 260 24.23 -12.65 -12.63
N ARG A 261 24.12 -13.92 -12.22
CA ARG A 261 25.13 -14.97 -12.40
C ARG A 261 25.10 -15.64 -13.78
N GLY A 262 23.98 -15.55 -14.51
CA GLY A 262 23.90 -16.13 -15.86
C GLY A 262 23.52 -17.62 -15.87
N GLN A 263 22.93 -18.14 -14.79
CA GLN A 263 22.64 -19.56 -14.60
C GLN A 263 21.19 -19.92 -14.97
N ASN A 264 20.34 -18.95 -15.26
CA ASN A 264 18.95 -19.24 -15.61
C ASN A 264 18.83 -19.82 -17.02
N THR A 265 18.26 -21.02 -17.09
CA THR A 265 17.91 -21.75 -18.33
C THR A 265 16.42 -22.06 -18.41
N ARG A 266 15.62 -21.62 -17.41
CA ARG A 266 14.20 -21.92 -17.33
C ARG A 266 13.41 -21.02 -18.26
N LYS A 267 12.57 -21.64 -19.09
CA LYS A 267 11.58 -20.94 -19.90
C LYS A 267 10.46 -20.36 -19.04
N ASN A 268 10.06 -19.14 -19.34
CA ASN A 268 9.04 -18.35 -18.65
C ASN A 268 9.24 -18.36 -17.13
N PRO A 269 10.40 -17.90 -16.63
CA PRO A 269 10.67 -17.88 -15.21
C PRO A 269 9.76 -16.89 -14.48
N GLY A 270 9.71 -17.02 -13.15
CA GLY A 270 9.04 -16.01 -12.30
C GLY A 270 9.83 -14.70 -12.23
N THR A 271 9.23 -13.68 -11.59
CA THR A 271 9.77 -12.32 -11.49
C THR A 271 11.19 -12.26 -10.92
N TRP A 272 11.46 -13.00 -9.83
CA TRP A 272 12.70 -12.92 -9.06
C TRP A 272 13.64 -14.08 -9.42
N THR A 273 14.11 -14.10 -10.67
CA THR A 273 15.03 -15.12 -11.17
C THR A 273 16.39 -14.54 -11.56
N ASP A 274 17.36 -15.42 -11.77
CA ASP A 274 18.67 -15.08 -12.32
C ASP A 274 18.58 -14.74 -13.82
N ILE A 275 19.52 -13.96 -14.33
CA ILE A 275 19.57 -13.64 -15.78
C ILE A 275 20.14 -14.82 -16.60
N PRO A 276 19.85 -14.89 -17.91
CA PRO A 276 20.48 -15.87 -18.81
C PRO A 276 21.98 -15.60 -19.02
N ALA A 277 22.72 -16.63 -19.43
CA ALA A 277 24.17 -16.57 -19.65
C ALA A 277 24.58 -15.47 -20.65
N SER A 278 23.82 -15.27 -21.73
CA SER A 278 24.13 -14.25 -22.74
C SER A 278 24.08 -12.83 -22.18
N TYR A 279 23.15 -12.55 -21.25
CA TYR A 279 23.02 -11.26 -20.59
C TYR A 279 24.07 -11.06 -19.51
N ALA A 280 24.42 -12.11 -18.77
CA ALA A 280 25.52 -12.07 -17.81
C ALA A 280 26.86 -11.77 -18.50
N ALA A 281 27.10 -12.34 -19.69
CA ALA A 281 28.28 -12.06 -20.49
C ALA A 281 28.32 -10.60 -20.96
N ASP A 282 27.21 -10.07 -21.46
CA ASP A 282 27.10 -8.67 -21.89
C ASP A 282 27.37 -7.70 -20.74
N LEU A 283 26.77 -7.96 -19.58
CA LEU A 283 26.96 -7.14 -18.38
C LEU A 283 28.41 -7.18 -17.88
N THR A 284 29.07 -8.34 -17.93
CA THR A 284 30.51 -8.47 -17.61
C THR A 284 31.38 -7.72 -18.62
N ARG A 285 31.04 -7.70 -19.91
CA ARG A 285 31.75 -6.88 -20.91
C ARG A 285 31.57 -5.39 -20.65
N LYS A 286 30.34 -4.93 -20.39
CA LYS A 286 30.07 -3.52 -20.02
C LYS A 286 30.83 -3.12 -18.75
N TYR A 287 30.88 -4.00 -17.74
CA TYR A 287 31.65 -3.78 -16.52
C TYR A 287 33.15 -3.63 -16.78
N ASN A 288 33.76 -4.51 -17.59
CA ASN A 288 35.19 -4.43 -17.88
C ASN A 288 35.56 -3.23 -18.77
N ALA A 289 34.68 -2.84 -19.70
CA ALA A 289 34.85 -1.62 -20.48
C ALA A 289 34.80 -0.37 -19.57
N TRP A 290 33.86 -0.34 -18.62
CA TRP A 290 33.78 0.71 -17.61
C TRP A 290 35.04 0.76 -16.74
N LEU A 291 35.52 -0.39 -16.24
CA LEU A 291 36.75 -0.46 -15.45
C LEU A 291 37.96 0.11 -16.18
N ALA A 292 38.12 -0.19 -17.47
CA ALA A 292 39.20 0.33 -18.30
C ALA A 292 39.13 1.86 -18.49
N GLY A 293 37.93 2.44 -18.43
CA GLY A 293 37.74 3.90 -18.48
C GLY A 293 37.96 4.60 -17.14
N GLN A 294 37.69 3.92 -16.01
CA GLN A 294 37.74 4.53 -14.67
C GLN A 294 39.07 4.33 -13.94
N TYR A 295 39.79 3.24 -14.23
CA TYR A 295 40.98 2.85 -13.47
C TYR A 295 42.22 2.71 -14.35
N PRO A 296 43.41 3.09 -13.87
CA PRO A 296 44.67 2.85 -14.57
C PRO A 296 44.92 1.36 -14.81
N ALA A 297 45.61 1.03 -15.91
CA ALA A 297 45.97 -0.34 -16.26
C ALA A 297 46.75 -1.07 -15.15
N SER A 298 47.58 -0.36 -14.38
CA SER A 298 48.32 -0.91 -13.23
C SER A 298 47.40 -1.37 -12.09
N THR A 299 46.31 -0.65 -11.83
CA THR A 299 45.28 -1.06 -10.86
C THR A 299 44.57 -2.32 -11.32
N LEU A 300 44.16 -2.37 -12.58
CA LEU A 300 43.50 -3.54 -13.15
C LEU A 300 44.42 -4.77 -13.16
N ALA A 301 45.70 -4.60 -13.49
CA ALA A 301 46.70 -5.67 -13.42
C ALA A 301 46.87 -6.20 -11.99
N ARG A 302 46.89 -5.32 -10.98
CA ARG A 302 46.94 -5.72 -9.56
C ARG A 302 45.70 -6.52 -9.16
N TRP A 303 44.49 -6.11 -9.58
CA TRP A 303 43.27 -6.86 -9.27
C TRP A 303 43.24 -8.22 -9.96
N ARG A 304 43.67 -8.30 -11.23
CA ARG A 304 43.82 -9.60 -11.93
C ARG A 304 44.78 -10.53 -11.20
N ALA A 305 45.94 -10.02 -10.79
CA ALA A 305 46.91 -10.80 -10.02
C ALA A 305 46.32 -11.29 -8.69
N ALA A 306 45.59 -10.43 -7.97
CA ALA A 306 44.95 -10.80 -6.70
C ALA A 306 43.88 -11.89 -6.85
N GLU A 307 43.22 -11.97 -8.02
CA GLU A 307 42.23 -12.99 -8.35
C GLU A 307 42.81 -14.19 -9.12
N ASN A 308 44.15 -14.27 -9.28
CA ASN A 308 44.86 -15.29 -10.06
C ASN A 308 44.38 -15.39 -11.53
N LEU A 309 44.07 -14.26 -12.15
CA LEU A 309 43.60 -14.16 -13.52
C LEU A 309 44.77 -13.92 -14.51
N PRO A 310 44.68 -14.44 -15.75
CA PRO A 310 45.59 -14.05 -16.83
C PRO A 310 45.60 -12.54 -17.08
N ALA A 311 46.71 -12.00 -17.61
CA ALA A 311 46.92 -10.56 -17.77
C ALA A 311 45.81 -9.83 -18.55
N ASP A 312 45.24 -10.50 -19.56
CA ASP A 312 44.19 -9.96 -20.44
C ASP A 312 42.80 -10.53 -20.15
N ALA A 313 42.66 -11.34 -19.09
CA ALA A 313 41.36 -11.90 -18.74
C ALA A 313 40.42 -10.80 -18.20
N PRO A 314 39.11 -10.87 -18.52
CA PRO A 314 38.13 -9.99 -17.91
C PRO A 314 38.07 -10.24 -16.40
N ILE A 315 38.01 -9.17 -15.62
CA ILE A 315 37.78 -9.24 -14.18
C ILE A 315 36.32 -9.67 -13.97
N PRO A 316 36.06 -10.78 -13.27
CA PRO A 316 34.71 -11.29 -13.05
C PRO A 316 33.95 -10.38 -12.10
N ARG A 317 32.62 -10.32 -12.25
CA ARG A 317 31.72 -9.64 -11.32
C ARG A 317 31.61 -10.44 -10.01
N LEU A 318 31.56 -9.76 -8.87
CA LEU A 318 31.48 -10.36 -7.54
C LEU A 318 30.12 -11.06 -7.34
N ASN A 319 30.13 -12.20 -6.67
CA ASN A 319 28.94 -12.85 -6.14
C ASN A 319 28.65 -12.38 -4.70
N PRO A 320 27.38 -12.45 -4.23
CA PRO A 320 27.04 -12.06 -2.85
C PRO A 320 27.89 -12.70 -1.76
N SER A 321 28.28 -13.97 -1.92
CA SER A 321 29.14 -14.69 -0.98
C SER A 321 30.54 -14.08 -0.83
N GLN A 322 30.98 -13.28 -1.81
CA GLN A 322 32.31 -12.65 -1.83
C GLN A 322 32.30 -11.24 -1.22
N PHE A 323 31.14 -10.59 -1.04
CA PHE A 323 31.07 -9.17 -0.64
C PHE A 323 31.75 -8.87 0.69
N ALA A 324 31.66 -9.78 1.67
CA ALA A 324 32.27 -9.59 2.97
C ALA A 324 33.80 -9.60 2.93
N GLN A 325 34.39 -10.38 2.02
CA GLN A 325 35.84 -10.59 1.92
C GLN A 325 36.49 -9.75 0.81
N ALA A 326 35.71 -9.25 -0.14
CA ALA A 326 36.21 -8.44 -1.23
C ALA A 326 36.95 -7.20 -0.71
N PRO A 327 38.14 -6.87 -1.26
CA PRO A 327 38.83 -5.63 -0.92
C PRO A 327 37.91 -4.42 -1.14
N LYS A 328 37.97 -3.43 -0.23
CA LYS A 328 37.11 -2.23 -0.26
C LYS A 328 37.07 -1.57 -1.64
N GLU A 329 38.25 -1.37 -2.24
CA GLU A 329 38.39 -0.78 -3.57
C GLU A 329 37.64 -1.58 -4.66
N ARG A 330 37.77 -2.91 -4.64
CA ARG A 330 37.13 -3.84 -5.60
C ARG A 330 35.62 -3.88 -5.43
N PHE A 331 35.13 -3.92 -4.18
CA PHE A 331 33.69 -3.88 -3.88
C PHE A 331 33.07 -2.53 -4.26
N HIS A 332 33.75 -1.41 -3.94
CA HIS A 332 33.27 -0.07 -4.25
C HIS A 332 33.21 0.19 -5.76
N ALA A 333 34.23 -0.25 -6.51
CA ALA A 333 34.24 -0.14 -7.96
C ALA A 333 33.02 -0.80 -8.60
N GLU A 334 32.69 -2.02 -8.19
CA GLU A 334 31.56 -2.75 -8.75
C GLU A 334 30.21 -2.23 -8.28
N ALA A 335 30.09 -1.83 -7.01
CA ALA A 335 28.87 -1.16 -6.54
C ALA A 335 28.63 0.16 -7.28
N GLU A 336 29.68 0.95 -7.54
CA GLU A 336 29.59 2.18 -8.31
C GLU A 336 29.15 1.89 -9.76
N PHE A 337 29.72 0.90 -10.43
CA PHE A 337 29.28 0.50 -11.77
C PHE A 337 27.76 0.27 -11.86
N TYR A 338 27.19 -0.50 -10.93
CA TYR A 338 25.74 -0.73 -10.94
C TYR A 338 24.92 0.54 -10.64
N LEU A 339 25.40 1.40 -9.74
CA LEU A 339 24.79 2.71 -9.47
C LEU A 339 24.80 3.62 -10.71
N GLU A 340 25.91 3.64 -11.46
CA GLU A 340 26.02 4.44 -12.68
C GLU A 340 25.07 3.93 -13.77
N VAL A 341 24.98 2.61 -13.96
CA VAL A 341 24.05 2.02 -14.95
C VAL A 341 22.59 2.39 -14.64
N GLU A 342 22.16 2.29 -13.39
CA GLU A 342 20.80 2.70 -13.00
C GLU A 342 20.60 4.23 -13.15
N ARG A 343 21.58 5.04 -12.75
CA ARG A 343 21.55 6.50 -12.91
C ARG A 343 21.40 6.91 -14.37
N ASP A 344 22.20 6.33 -15.25
CA ASP A 344 22.20 6.64 -16.68
C ASP A 344 20.87 6.22 -17.33
N TYR A 345 20.29 5.10 -16.89
CA TYR A 345 18.94 4.69 -17.29
C TYR A 345 17.90 5.77 -16.92
N TYR A 346 17.82 6.15 -15.64
CA TYR A 346 16.80 7.11 -15.18
C TYR A 346 16.95 8.47 -15.87
N GLN A 347 18.17 8.99 -15.98
CA GLN A 347 18.43 10.28 -16.63
C GLN A 347 18.14 10.23 -18.13
N SER A 348 18.54 9.16 -18.83
CA SER A 348 18.29 9.03 -20.27
C SER A 348 16.81 8.84 -20.59
N MET A 349 16.06 8.08 -19.78
CA MET A 349 14.62 7.93 -19.95
C MET A 349 13.89 9.23 -19.64
N ALA A 350 14.25 9.94 -18.57
CA ALA A 350 13.67 11.24 -18.25
C ALA A 350 13.92 12.26 -19.37
N LYS A 351 15.15 12.34 -19.87
CA LYS A 351 15.50 13.19 -21.02
C LYS A 351 14.66 12.87 -22.24
N PHE A 352 14.58 11.59 -22.62
CA PHE A 352 13.76 11.11 -23.73
C PHE A 352 12.29 11.53 -23.58
N LEU A 353 11.68 11.31 -22.42
CA LEU A 353 10.28 11.66 -22.17
C LEU A 353 10.03 13.16 -22.20
N ARG A 354 10.97 13.97 -21.66
CA ARG A 354 10.84 15.43 -21.62
C ARG A 354 11.10 16.09 -22.97
N GLU A 355 12.18 15.73 -23.65
CA GLU A 355 12.68 16.43 -24.83
C GLU A 355 12.10 15.87 -26.13
N GLU A 356 11.94 14.55 -26.26
CA GLU A 356 11.46 13.93 -27.51
C GLU A 356 9.95 13.66 -27.50
N VAL A 357 9.41 13.17 -26.39
CA VAL A 357 7.97 12.84 -26.28
C VAL A 357 7.15 14.06 -25.83
N GLY A 358 7.76 14.99 -25.09
CA GLY A 358 7.11 16.22 -24.63
C GLY A 358 6.22 16.05 -23.39
N VAL A 359 6.47 15.04 -22.57
CA VAL A 359 5.69 14.74 -21.34
C VAL A 359 5.72 15.93 -20.38
N LYS A 360 4.55 16.31 -19.87
CA LYS A 360 4.36 17.38 -18.88
C LYS A 360 4.02 16.88 -17.47
N ALA A 361 3.51 15.66 -17.34
CA ALA A 361 3.27 14.98 -16.06
C ALA A 361 4.56 14.81 -15.24
N LEU A 362 4.46 14.57 -13.94
CA LEU A 362 5.62 14.28 -13.09
C LEU A 362 6.21 12.92 -13.45
N LEU A 363 7.53 12.77 -13.36
CA LEU A 363 8.20 11.50 -13.63
C LEU A 363 8.60 10.81 -12.34
N ALA A 364 8.19 9.55 -12.20
CA ALA A 364 8.64 8.63 -11.17
C ALA A 364 9.42 7.49 -11.84
N GLY A 365 10.53 7.07 -11.23
CA GLY A 365 11.43 6.10 -11.86
C GLY A 365 11.03 4.66 -11.57
N ASN A 366 11.01 4.35 -10.28
CA ASN A 366 10.77 3.04 -9.72
C ASN A 366 10.43 3.25 -8.23
N SER A 367 10.12 2.17 -7.52
CA SER A 367 9.86 2.20 -6.08
C SER A 367 10.96 1.52 -5.27
N ASP A 368 11.29 2.10 -4.12
CA ASP A 368 12.06 1.40 -3.09
C ASP A 368 11.20 0.27 -2.50
N HIS A 369 11.66 -0.96 -2.66
CA HIS A 369 10.94 -2.18 -2.31
C HIS A 369 11.89 -3.16 -1.61
N GLY A 370 11.35 -4.29 -1.14
CA GLY A 370 12.20 -5.32 -0.53
C GLY A 370 12.96 -4.81 0.69
N HIS A 371 12.22 -4.34 1.71
CA HIS A 371 12.71 -3.77 2.98
C HIS A 371 13.64 -4.69 3.82
N HIS A 372 13.92 -5.89 3.33
CA HIS A 372 14.95 -6.78 3.86
C HIS A 372 16.37 -6.40 3.41
N ARG A 373 16.51 -5.58 2.36
CA ARG A 373 17.77 -4.98 1.89
C ARG A 373 17.78 -3.47 2.12
N THR A 374 18.97 -2.89 2.06
CA THR A 374 19.14 -1.44 2.03
C THR A 374 18.47 -0.85 0.80
N GLY A 375 17.72 0.23 0.99
CA GLY A 375 17.11 0.98 -0.11
C GLY A 375 18.03 2.04 -0.70
N TYR A 376 19.18 2.35 -0.07
CA TYR A 376 19.98 3.51 -0.44
C TYR A 376 20.48 3.46 -1.88
N PRO A 377 21.01 2.32 -2.37
CA PRO A 377 21.48 2.26 -3.74
C PRO A 377 20.38 2.48 -4.78
N GLN A 378 19.18 1.91 -4.57
CA GLN A 378 18.03 2.13 -5.45
C GLN A 378 17.57 3.59 -5.41
N LEU A 379 17.44 4.14 -4.20
CA LEU A 379 17.00 5.51 -3.97
C LEU A 379 17.98 6.54 -4.56
N ALA A 380 19.27 6.22 -4.70
CA ALA A 380 20.25 7.11 -5.31
C ALA A 380 19.93 7.42 -6.78
N GLY A 381 19.39 6.46 -7.53
CA GLY A 381 18.89 6.68 -8.88
C GLY A 381 17.49 7.29 -8.91
N ILE A 382 16.55 6.73 -8.12
CA ILE A 382 15.14 7.17 -8.08
C ILE A 382 15.02 8.64 -7.68
N SER A 383 15.83 9.10 -6.71
CA SER A 383 15.81 10.48 -6.22
C SER A 383 16.25 11.52 -7.26
N LEU A 384 16.79 11.13 -8.42
CA LEU A 384 17.13 12.05 -9.51
C LEU A 384 15.89 12.55 -10.27
N LEU A 385 14.73 11.93 -10.05
CA LEU A 385 13.48 12.25 -10.73
C LEU A 385 12.58 13.16 -9.88
N ASP A 386 11.37 13.43 -10.39
CA ASP A 386 10.45 14.38 -9.78
C ASP A 386 9.88 13.84 -8.45
N VAL A 387 9.51 12.55 -8.42
CA VAL A 387 8.84 11.90 -7.29
C VAL A 387 9.66 10.70 -6.80
N VAL A 388 9.79 10.57 -5.48
CA VAL A 388 10.35 9.38 -4.83
C VAL A 388 9.21 8.48 -4.38
N ASP A 389 9.31 7.18 -4.68
CA ASP A 389 8.26 6.22 -4.38
C ASP A 389 8.77 5.01 -3.57
N SER A 390 7.90 4.37 -2.79
CA SER A 390 8.21 3.13 -2.08
C SER A 390 7.00 2.21 -1.93
N HIS A 391 7.26 0.90 -1.88
CA HIS A 391 6.25 -0.13 -1.72
C HIS A 391 6.45 -0.95 -0.45
N VAL A 392 5.37 -1.23 0.27
CA VAL A 392 5.41 -2.21 1.36
C VAL A 392 4.08 -2.91 1.53
N TYR A 393 4.13 -4.15 2.00
CA TYR A 393 2.96 -4.85 2.51
C TYR A 393 3.26 -5.19 3.97
N TRP A 394 2.28 -5.06 4.87
CA TRP A 394 2.47 -5.43 6.28
C TRP A 394 3.04 -6.85 6.38
N GLN A 395 2.51 -7.77 5.56
CA GLN A 395 3.06 -9.10 5.33
C GLN A 395 2.78 -9.49 3.88
N HIS A 396 3.69 -10.23 3.24
CA HIS A 396 3.50 -10.72 1.87
C HIS A 396 3.32 -12.25 1.88
N PRO A 397 2.39 -12.82 1.08
CA PRO A 397 2.26 -14.27 0.95
C PRO A 397 3.53 -14.89 0.34
N ASN A 398 4.05 -15.93 0.97
CA ASN A 398 5.11 -16.77 0.42
C ASN A 398 4.47 -17.90 -0.38
N TYR A 399 4.57 -17.84 -1.71
CA TYR A 399 3.92 -18.81 -2.58
C TYR A 399 4.68 -20.14 -2.63
N VAL A 400 3.96 -21.24 -2.41
CA VAL A 400 4.46 -22.59 -2.66
C VAL A 400 4.22 -22.92 -4.13
N THR A 401 5.29 -23.30 -4.82
CA THR A 401 5.25 -23.62 -6.24
C THR A 401 5.70 -25.06 -6.45
N ASP A 402 4.97 -25.80 -7.27
CA ASP A 402 5.36 -27.15 -7.68
C ASP A 402 6.64 -27.08 -8.55
N PRO A 403 7.74 -27.76 -8.16
CA PRO A 403 9.01 -27.64 -8.87
C PRO A 403 8.98 -28.16 -10.32
N GLN A 404 8.10 -29.12 -10.64
CA GLN A 404 8.05 -29.74 -11.97
C GLN A 404 7.21 -28.93 -12.96
N SER A 405 6.01 -28.51 -12.54
CA SER A 405 5.06 -27.76 -13.36
C SER A 405 5.22 -26.25 -13.25
N GLY A 406 5.88 -25.76 -12.20
CA GLY A 406 6.01 -24.33 -11.92
C GLY A 406 4.71 -23.65 -11.49
N LYS A 407 3.64 -24.41 -11.22
CA LYS A 407 2.34 -23.89 -10.80
C LYS A 407 2.32 -23.58 -9.31
N LYS A 408 1.66 -22.49 -8.91
CA LYS A 408 1.40 -22.20 -7.50
C LYS A 408 0.43 -23.23 -6.94
N THR A 409 0.82 -23.92 -5.88
CA THR A 409 0.02 -24.97 -5.21
C THR A 409 -0.48 -24.56 -3.84
N GLY A 410 0.02 -23.44 -3.30
CA GLY A 410 -0.42 -22.89 -2.02
C GLY A 410 0.36 -21.65 -1.64
N PHE A 411 0.18 -21.19 -0.41
CA PHE A 411 0.93 -20.07 0.15
C PHE A 411 1.07 -20.21 1.67
N THR A 412 1.99 -19.46 2.27
CA THR A 412 1.98 -19.15 3.69
C THR A 412 1.99 -17.64 3.92
N ILE A 413 1.39 -17.17 5.01
CA ILE A 413 1.41 -15.75 5.43
C ILE A 413 1.52 -15.68 6.95
N GLY A 414 2.17 -14.63 7.47
CA GLY A 414 2.41 -14.50 8.91
C GLY A 414 1.13 -14.39 9.75
N ASN A 415 0.10 -13.73 9.24
CA ASN A 415 -1.19 -13.48 9.90
C ASN A 415 -1.01 -12.91 11.33
N THR A 416 -0.24 -11.83 11.48
CA THR A 416 0.01 -11.17 12.77
C THR A 416 -0.54 -9.74 12.77
N PRO A 417 -0.91 -9.16 13.93
CA PRO A 417 -1.34 -7.77 14.03
C PRO A 417 -0.15 -6.80 13.95
N MET A 418 -0.27 -5.76 13.11
CA MET A 418 0.69 -4.65 13.01
C MET A 418 0.75 -3.82 14.28
N VAL A 419 -0.38 -3.62 14.94
CA VAL A 419 -0.41 -2.84 16.20
C VAL A 419 0.47 -3.41 17.31
N ASP A 420 0.82 -4.70 17.27
CA ASP A 420 1.74 -5.31 18.25
C ASP A 420 3.23 -5.11 17.90
N ASP A 421 3.56 -4.71 16.68
CA ASP A 421 4.94 -4.54 16.20
C ASP A 421 5.13 -3.18 15.48
N PRO A 422 5.02 -2.06 16.24
CA PRO A 422 5.16 -0.72 15.67
C PRO A 422 6.50 -0.48 14.99
N LEU A 423 7.59 -1.07 15.50
CA LEU A 423 8.96 -0.81 15.06
C LEU A 423 9.26 -1.40 13.67
N PHE A 424 8.46 -2.34 13.19
CA PHE A 424 8.51 -2.87 11.83
C PHE A 424 7.21 -2.61 11.05
N SER A 425 6.32 -1.76 11.56
CA SER A 425 5.07 -1.39 10.88
C SER A 425 5.32 -0.85 9.46
N SER A 426 4.29 -0.92 8.60
CA SER A 426 4.34 -0.35 7.26
C SER A 426 4.73 1.14 7.28
N VAL A 427 4.33 1.88 8.32
CA VAL A 427 4.71 3.29 8.52
C VAL A 427 6.23 3.44 8.65
N VAL A 428 6.84 2.69 9.57
CA VAL A 428 8.29 2.76 9.82
C VAL A 428 9.06 2.33 8.57
N GLN A 429 8.63 1.25 7.93
CA GLN A 429 9.27 0.76 6.71
C GLN A 429 9.26 1.80 5.58
N LEU A 430 8.09 2.34 5.22
CA LEU A 430 7.95 3.32 4.14
C LEU A 430 8.65 4.65 4.44
N SER A 431 8.65 5.10 5.70
CA SER A 431 9.25 6.38 6.08
C SER A 431 10.79 6.43 5.89
N ARG A 432 11.44 5.28 5.62
CA ARG A 432 12.88 5.25 5.33
C ARG A 432 13.23 5.89 3.99
N SER A 433 12.27 6.05 3.08
CA SER A 433 12.53 6.35 1.67
C SER A 433 12.29 7.82 1.29
N ALA A 434 11.54 8.57 2.10
CA ALA A 434 11.18 9.96 1.81
C ALA A 434 12.40 10.90 1.85
N PHE A 435 12.53 11.80 0.87
CA PHE A 435 13.61 12.79 0.76
C PHE A 435 13.19 14.19 1.19
N ALA A 436 14.11 14.94 1.78
CA ALA A 436 13.92 16.37 2.02
C ALA A 436 13.81 17.09 0.67
N GLY A 437 12.86 18.02 0.56
CA GLY A 437 12.67 18.82 -0.66
C GLY A 437 12.12 18.06 -1.87
N LYS A 438 11.64 16.82 -1.72
CA LYS A 438 11.04 16.03 -2.80
C LYS A 438 9.70 15.42 -2.39
N PRO A 439 8.71 15.39 -3.31
CA PRO A 439 7.48 14.66 -3.08
C PRO A 439 7.74 13.18 -2.82
N PHE A 440 6.99 12.62 -1.89
CA PHE A 440 7.04 11.19 -1.58
C PHE A 440 5.68 10.53 -1.76
N THR A 441 5.64 9.47 -2.56
CA THR A 441 4.46 8.64 -2.77
C THR A 441 4.69 7.21 -2.30
N VAL A 442 3.59 6.53 -2.03
CA VAL A 442 3.52 5.10 -1.77
C VAL A 442 2.61 4.51 -2.83
N SER A 443 3.14 4.17 -4.00
CA SER A 443 2.34 3.74 -5.14
C SER A 443 1.80 2.29 -5.02
N GLU A 444 2.30 1.52 -4.05
CA GLU A 444 1.71 0.24 -3.63
C GLU A 444 1.81 -0.04 -2.12
N VAL A 445 0.65 -0.27 -1.49
CA VAL A 445 0.56 -0.77 -0.11
C VAL A 445 -0.74 -1.56 0.14
N ASN A 446 -0.66 -2.62 0.96
CA ASN A 446 -1.83 -3.37 1.42
C ASN A 446 -1.55 -4.24 2.66
N HIS A 447 -2.63 -4.72 3.29
CA HIS A 447 -2.65 -5.92 4.13
C HIS A 447 -3.25 -7.07 3.32
N PRO A 448 -2.43 -7.97 2.73
CA PRO A 448 -2.94 -8.97 1.81
C PRO A 448 -3.95 -9.92 2.46
N PHE A 449 -5.02 -10.24 1.74
CA PHE A 449 -5.98 -11.27 2.09
C PHE A 449 -5.34 -12.66 1.93
N PRO A 450 -5.66 -13.64 2.78
CA PRO A 450 -6.42 -13.48 4.02
C PRO A 450 -5.52 -12.93 5.14
N ALA A 451 -6.08 -12.06 5.98
CA ALA A 451 -5.43 -11.56 7.19
C ALA A 451 -6.50 -11.18 8.23
N GLU A 452 -6.39 -11.72 9.44
CA GLU A 452 -7.39 -11.46 10.50
C GLU A 452 -7.34 -10.04 11.05
N TYR A 453 -6.22 -9.36 10.85
CA TYR A 453 -5.95 -8.04 11.43
C TYR A 453 -6.01 -6.92 10.38
N ALA A 454 -6.41 -7.23 9.14
CA ALA A 454 -6.33 -6.30 8.00
C ALA A 454 -7.08 -4.96 8.19
N ALA A 455 -8.07 -4.91 9.07
CA ALA A 455 -8.81 -3.69 9.41
C ALA A 455 -7.93 -2.56 9.99
N GLU A 456 -6.73 -2.86 10.46
CA GLU A 456 -5.83 -1.83 11.02
C GLU A 456 -5.13 -0.99 9.93
N GLY A 457 -4.97 -1.53 8.71
CA GLY A 457 -4.05 -0.99 7.71
C GLY A 457 -4.40 0.40 7.19
N ILE A 458 -5.58 0.57 6.60
CA ILE A 458 -6.03 1.84 6.01
C ILE A 458 -6.06 2.99 7.01
N PRO A 459 -6.70 2.85 8.19
CA PRO A 459 -6.79 3.97 9.11
C PRO A 459 -5.44 4.35 9.75
N ILE A 460 -4.57 3.37 10.06
CA ILE A 460 -3.21 3.67 10.58
C ILE A 460 -2.40 4.41 9.53
N LEU A 461 -2.34 3.89 8.30
CA LEU A 461 -1.49 4.49 7.28
C LEU A 461 -2.03 5.84 6.81
N GLY A 462 -3.35 6.02 6.68
CA GLY A 462 -3.94 7.31 6.34
C GLY A 462 -3.57 8.41 7.35
N ALA A 463 -3.61 8.09 8.65
CA ALA A 463 -3.22 9.00 9.72
C ALA A 463 -1.70 9.29 9.71
N TYR A 464 -0.87 8.25 9.64
CA TYR A 464 0.58 8.43 9.67
C TYR A 464 1.16 9.02 8.38
N ALA A 465 0.55 8.80 7.22
CA ALA A 465 0.94 9.46 5.97
C ALA A 465 0.70 10.97 6.03
N ALA A 466 -0.43 11.40 6.62
CA ALA A 466 -0.70 12.82 6.86
C ALA A 466 0.30 13.42 7.87
N PHE A 467 0.56 12.71 8.97
CA PHE A 467 1.56 13.09 9.97
C PHE A 467 2.98 13.19 9.41
N GLN A 468 3.39 12.22 8.60
CA GLN A 468 4.67 12.23 7.90
C GLN A 468 4.72 13.24 6.76
N ASP A 469 3.61 13.91 6.44
CA ASP A 469 3.45 14.86 5.33
C ASP A 469 3.78 14.28 3.94
N TRP A 470 3.43 13.01 3.71
CA TRP A 470 3.57 12.36 2.40
C TRP A 470 2.62 12.97 1.37
N ASP A 471 2.97 12.81 0.10
CA ASP A 471 2.22 13.37 -1.02
C ASP A 471 1.29 12.38 -1.70
N GLY A 472 1.46 11.08 -1.51
CA GLY A 472 0.54 10.10 -2.07
C GLY A 472 0.56 8.73 -1.41
N VAL A 473 -0.61 8.08 -1.39
CA VAL A 473 -0.79 6.68 -0.98
C VAL A 473 -1.74 6.02 -1.98
N PHE A 474 -1.33 4.90 -2.55
CA PHE A 474 -2.13 4.09 -3.47
C PHE A 474 -2.32 2.68 -2.90
N TRP A 475 -3.58 2.28 -2.76
CA TRP A 475 -3.92 0.95 -2.28
C TRP A 475 -3.77 -0.09 -3.39
N TYR A 476 -2.85 -1.04 -3.22
CA TYR A 476 -2.59 -2.10 -4.20
C TYR A 476 -3.36 -3.38 -3.86
N THR A 477 -4.30 -3.84 -4.66
CA THR A 477 -4.88 -3.20 -5.85
C THR A 477 -6.38 -3.26 -5.77
N LEU A 478 -7.08 -2.34 -6.42
CA LEU A 478 -8.53 -2.41 -6.50
C LEU A 478 -8.94 -3.77 -7.07
N THR A 479 -8.36 -4.15 -8.21
CA THR A 479 -8.59 -5.46 -8.83
C THR A 479 -7.57 -5.77 -9.93
N HIS A 480 -7.35 -7.06 -10.19
CA HIS A 480 -6.66 -7.58 -11.37
C HIS A 480 -7.60 -7.96 -12.54
N ARG A 481 -8.91 -8.01 -12.29
CA ARG A 481 -9.93 -8.48 -13.24
C ARG A 481 -10.93 -7.39 -13.56
N ASP A 482 -11.68 -7.57 -14.63
CA ASP A 482 -12.85 -6.73 -14.91
C ASP A 482 -13.83 -6.79 -13.72
N LEU A 483 -14.09 -5.64 -13.09
CA LEU A 483 -14.91 -5.51 -11.88
C LEU A 483 -16.32 -6.07 -12.07
N ALA A 484 -16.89 -5.92 -13.26
CA ALA A 484 -18.26 -6.38 -13.50
C ALA A 484 -18.36 -7.90 -13.68
N ALA A 485 -17.24 -8.57 -13.94
CA ALA A 485 -17.16 -10.01 -14.03
C ALA A 485 -16.79 -10.68 -12.69
N MET A 486 -16.65 -9.90 -11.61
CA MET A 486 -16.24 -10.43 -10.31
C MET A 486 -17.43 -10.95 -9.51
N ASP A 487 -17.27 -12.16 -8.98
CA ASP A 487 -18.11 -12.67 -7.90
C ASP A 487 -18.01 -11.77 -6.67
N GLN A 488 -19.04 -11.78 -5.83
CA GLN A 488 -19.10 -11.04 -4.56
C GLN A 488 -18.21 -11.66 -3.47
N LYS A 489 -16.93 -11.91 -3.77
CA LYS A 489 -15.92 -12.50 -2.88
C LYS A 489 -14.55 -11.83 -3.09
N VAL A 490 -13.69 -11.85 -2.09
CA VAL A 490 -12.30 -11.40 -2.25
C VAL A 490 -11.55 -12.42 -3.13
N ALA A 491 -11.19 -12.01 -4.34
CA ALA A 491 -10.75 -12.93 -5.39
C ALA A 491 -9.25 -13.28 -5.34
N GLY A 492 -8.42 -12.36 -4.84
CA GLY A 492 -6.97 -12.52 -4.79
C GLY A 492 -6.37 -11.89 -3.55
N HIS A 493 -5.11 -12.21 -3.29
CA HIS A 493 -4.41 -11.73 -2.09
C HIS A 493 -4.40 -10.21 -1.95
N PHE A 494 -4.36 -9.49 -3.07
CA PHE A 494 -4.24 -8.03 -3.03
C PHE A 494 -5.51 -7.30 -3.48
N ASP A 495 -6.57 -7.99 -3.89
CA ASP A 495 -7.77 -7.34 -4.41
C ASP A 495 -8.57 -6.66 -3.27
N LEU A 496 -8.90 -5.38 -3.44
CA LEU A 496 -9.74 -4.62 -2.50
C LEU A 496 -11.21 -4.57 -2.93
N ALA A 497 -11.52 -4.68 -4.22
CA ALA A 497 -12.83 -4.28 -4.75
C ALA A 497 -14.03 -4.99 -4.13
N MET A 498 -13.85 -6.23 -3.66
CA MET A 498 -14.89 -7.03 -3.01
C MET A 498 -14.62 -7.24 -1.52
N ASP A 499 -13.68 -6.50 -0.93
CA ASP A 499 -13.40 -6.50 0.51
C ASP A 499 -14.22 -5.38 1.20
N PRO A 500 -15.38 -5.69 1.81
CA PRO A 500 -16.22 -4.67 2.45
C PRO A 500 -15.51 -3.93 3.57
N VAL A 501 -14.57 -4.56 4.28
CA VAL A 501 -13.83 -3.94 5.38
C VAL A 501 -12.93 -2.84 4.84
N LYS A 502 -12.11 -3.14 3.82
CA LYS A 502 -11.20 -2.14 3.25
C LYS A 502 -11.95 -1.04 2.48
N MET A 503 -12.95 -1.43 1.69
CA MET A 503 -13.74 -0.48 0.89
C MET A 503 -14.46 0.55 1.76
N ALA A 504 -14.98 0.15 2.93
CA ALA A 504 -15.61 1.08 3.88
C ALA A 504 -14.62 2.01 4.60
N GLN A 505 -13.33 1.65 4.65
CA GLN A 505 -12.28 2.45 5.28
C GLN A 505 -11.64 3.47 4.34
N LEU A 506 -11.76 3.31 3.01
CA LEU A 506 -11.22 4.27 2.04
C LEU A 506 -11.74 5.71 2.26
N PRO A 507 -13.04 5.97 2.50
CA PRO A 507 -13.54 7.32 2.81
C PRO A 507 -12.98 7.89 4.12
N ALA A 508 -12.83 7.06 5.15
CA ALA A 508 -12.25 7.47 6.43
C ALA A 508 -10.78 7.88 6.27
N GLY A 509 -10.00 7.11 5.51
CA GLY A 509 -8.62 7.47 5.15
C GLY A 509 -8.54 8.74 4.31
N ALA A 510 -9.47 8.93 3.36
CA ALA A 510 -9.54 10.15 2.54
C ALA A 510 -9.80 11.40 3.39
N LEU A 511 -10.72 11.35 4.35
CA LEU A 511 -10.96 12.46 5.30
C LEU A 511 -9.70 12.78 6.11
N MET A 512 -8.99 11.77 6.62
CA MET A 512 -7.75 11.99 7.36
C MET A 512 -6.65 12.62 6.50
N PHE A 513 -6.42 12.07 5.31
CA PHE A 513 -5.25 12.39 4.49
C PHE A 513 -5.47 13.60 3.57
N LEU A 514 -6.55 13.62 2.79
CA LEU A 514 -6.80 14.68 1.80
C LEU A 514 -7.19 16.00 2.45
N ARG A 515 -8.09 15.97 3.45
CA ARG A 515 -8.49 17.16 4.20
C ARG A 515 -7.43 17.62 5.20
N GLY A 516 -6.47 16.74 5.53
CA GLY A 516 -5.40 17.01 6.48
C GLY A 516 -5.92 17.12 7.92
N ASP A 517 -6.79 16.19 8.34
CA ASP A 517 -7.33 16.18 9.71
C ASP A 517 -6.23 15.91 10.74
N VAL A 518 -5.24 15.08 10.39
CA VAL A 518 -4.02 14.88 11.18
C VAL A 518 -2.97 15.89 10.72
N ARG A 519 -2.39 16.62 11.67
CA ARG A 519 -1.34 17.61 11.35
C ARG A 519 -0.02 16.94 10.99
N PRO A 520 0.75 17.52 10.06
CA PRO A 520 2.16 17.19 9.89
C PRO A 520 2.93 17.25 11.21
N ALA A 521 3.95 16.41 11.35
CA ALA A 521 4.85 16.41 12.49
C ALA A 521 5.43 17.81 12.76
N LEU A 522 5.60 18.14 14.04
CA LEU A 522 6.20 19.42 14.45
C LEU A 522 7.71 19.46 14.16
N LYS A 523 8.36 18.30 14.14
CA LYS A 523 9.78 18.15 13.82
C LYS A 523 9.98 17.17 12.67
N THR A 524 11.00 17.46 11.87
CA THR A 524 11.54 16.54 10.86
C THR A 524 12.94 16.13 11.27
N VAL A 525 13.17 14.82 11.33
CA VAL A 525 14.47 14.22 11.51
C VAL A 525 15.06 13.91 10.14
N GLU A 526 16.20 14.53 9.87
CA GLU A 526 16.94 14.30 8.64
C GLU A 526 18.05 13.27 8.85
N ARG A 527 18.27 12.46 7.81
CA ARG A 527 19.39 11.52 7.70
C ARG A 527 20.18 11.85 6.45
N SER A 528 21.49 11.94 6.59
CA SER A 528 22.43 12.18 5.49
C SER A 528 23.51 11.10 5.49
N TYR A 529 24.04 10.81 4.31
CA TYR A 529 25.01 9.74 4.10
C TYR A 529 26.07 10.18 3.10
N THR A 530 27.29 9.68 3.28
CA THR A 530 28.33 9.78 2.24
C THR A 530 28.06 8.76 1.14
N ARG A 531 28.63 8.99 -0.06
CA ARG A 531 28.60 7.97 -1.14
C ARG A 531 29.18 6.63 -0.71
N GLU A 532 30.20 6.66 0.14
CA GLU A 532 30.76 5.45 0.73
C GLU A 532 29.73 4.72 1.59
N GLN A 533 28.99 5.41 2.45
CA GLN A 533 27.93 4.78 3.26
C GLN A 533 26.81 4.20 2.41
N VAL A 534 26.46 4.84 1.28
CA VAL A 534 25.48 4.29 0.33
C VAL A 534 25.95 2.93 -0.20
N ARG A 535 27.20 2.83 -0.67
CA ARG A 535 27.77 1.55 -1.16
C ARG A 535 27.94 0.53 -0.03
N GLU A 536 28.44 0.96 1.12
CA GLU A 536 28.64 0.10 2.29
C GLU A 536 27.34 -0.43 2.90
N SER A 537 26.23 0.28 2.70
CA SER A 537 24.92 -0.17 3.18
C SER A 537 24.53 -1.55 2.66
N ILE A 538 25.08 -1.96 1.50
CA ILE A 538 24.88 -3.28 0.89
C ILE A 538 25.44 -4.41 1.78
N ARG A 539 26.49 -4.13 2.55
CA ARG A 539 27.15 -5.08 3.44
C ARG A 539 26.65 -5.01 4.88
N LEU A 540 25.67 -4.14 5.18
CA LEU A 540 25.09 -4.05 6.52
C LEU A 540 24.29 -5.30 6.87
N PRO A 541 24.33 -5.74 8.13
CA PRO A 541 23.62 -6.93 8.56
C PRO A 541 22.12 -6.69 8.67
N ALA A 542 21.33 -7.76 8.58
CA ALA A 542 19.87 -7.73 8.65
C ALA A 542 19.31 -7.13 9.95
N LYS A 543 20.10 -6.97 11.03
CA LYS A 543 19.65 -6.30 12.25
C LYS A 543 19.45 -4.78 12.09
N GLU A 544 20.02 -4.19 11.04
CA GLU A 544 19.89 -2.76 10.74
C GLU A 544 18.58 -2.44 9.99
N ARG A 545 17.76 -3.45 9.68
CA ARG A 545 16.46 -3.26 9.02
C ARG A 545 15.48 -2.49 9.92
N PRO A 546 14.53 -1.76 9.31
CA PRO A 546 14.39 -1.52 7.87
C PRO A 546 15.24 -0.34 7.36
N TYR A 547 15.78 0.49 8.26
CA TYR A 547 16.41 1.77 7.91
C TYR A 547 17.79 1.64 7.28
N HIS A 548 18.55 0.62 7.67
CA HIS A 548 19.97 0.44 7.32
C HIS A 548 20.82 1.66 7.71
N THR A 549 20.36 2.40 8.73
CA THR A 549 21.04 3.51 9.39
C THR A 549 21.47 3.03 10.79
N PRO A 550 22.74 2.63 11.00
CA PRO A 550 23.17 2.13 12.29
C PRO A 550 22.86 3.09 13.44
N GLY A 551 22.20 2.58 14.48
CA GLY A 551 21.80 3.37 15.66
C GLY A 551 20.55 4.24 15.49
N PHE A 552 19.83 4.15 14.37
CA PHE A 552 18.58 4.89 14.18
C PHE A 552 17.43 4.29 15.04
N PRO A 553 16.78 5.07 15.92
CA PRO A 553 15.66 4.59 16.72
C PRO A 553 14.42 4.36 15.86
N LEU A 554 13.96 3.11 15.74
CA LEU A 554 12.81 2.75 14.88
C LEU A 554 11.46 3.34 15.35
N SER A 555 11.37 3.85 16.58
CA SER A 555 10.20 4.57 17.08
C SER A 555 10.16 6.03 16.64
N LEU A 556 11.28 6.59 16.17
CA LEU A 556 11.42 7.99 15.76
C LEU A 556 10.45 8.41 14.64
N PRO A 557 10.25 7.64 13.55
CA PRO A 557 9.26 7.98 12.51
C PRO A 557 7.80 7.84 12.98
N LEU A 558 7.54 7.35 14.19
CA LEU A 558 6.20 7.41 14.79
C LEU A 558 6.03 8.64 15.70
N ARG A 559 7.11 9.39 15.93
CA ARG A 559 7.19 10.58 16.80
C ARG A 559 7.39 11.88 16.04
N HIS A 560 8.14 11.81 14.93
CA HIS A 560 8.56 12.92 14.09
C HIS A 560 8.49 12.51 12.61
N ALA A 561 8.47 13.48 11.70
CA ALA A 561 8.70 13.19 10.29
C ALA A 561 10.14 12.68 10.10
N SER A 562 10.38 11.77 9.15
CA SER A 562 11.73 11.35 8.77
C SER A 562 11.99 11.65 7.30
N ARG A 563 13.18 12.16 6.98
CA ARG A 563 13.62 12.46 5.62
C ARG A 563 15.09 12.10 5.39
N ILE A 564 15.44 11.72 4.16
CA ILE A 564 16.81 11.68 3.67
C ILE A 564 17.16 13.07 3.15
N ALA A 565 18.18 13.71 3.72
CA ALA A 565 18.68 15.00 3.25
C ALA A 565 19.66 14.85 2.09
N SER A 566 20.56 13.86 2.15
CA SER A 566 21.57 13.65 1.11
C SER A 566 22.15 12.24 1.12
N PHE A 567 22.56 11.78 -0.07
CA PHE A 567 23.40 10.60 -0.30
C PHE A 567 24.84 10.96 -0.70
N ASP A 568 25.17 12.25 -0.65
CA ASP A 568 26.50 12.80 -0.89
C ASP A 568 26.82 13.89 0.13
N GLY A 569 26.39 13.69 1.37
CA GLY A 569 26.54 14.64 2.46
C GLY A 569 27.35 14.08 3.61
N SER A 570 27.41 14.84 4.71
CA SER A 570 28.01 14.34 5.95
C SER A 570 27.20 13.18 6.53
N PRO A 571 27.83 12.22 7.22
CA PRO A 571 27.12 11.16 7.93
C PRO A 571 26.10 11.71 8.93
N THR A 572 24.99 10.99 9.05
CA THR A 572 23.94 11.27 10.04
C THR A 572 24.54 11.29 11.45
N ALA A 573 24.19 12.32 12.23
CA ALA A 573 24.60 12.40 13.63
C ALA A 573 24.00 11.25 14.46
N ALA A 574 24.63 10.93 15.59
CA ALA A 574 24.10 9.93 16.50
C ALA A 574 22.74 10.38 17.06
N PHE A 575 21.84 9.42 17.23
CA PHE A 575 20.54 9.66 17.85
C PHE A 575 20.57 9.31 19.32
N ALA A 576 19.83 10.08 20.13
CA ALA A 576 19.54 9.67 21.49
C ALA A 576 18.65 8.42 21.48
N ALA A 577 18.86 7.52 22.44
CA ALA A 577 17.93 6.43 22.69
C ALA A 577 16.55 6.99 23.08
N LEU A 578 15.49 6.38 22.58
CA LEU A 578 14.11 6.74 22.90
C LEU A 578 13.39 5.52 23.44
N GLU A 579 13.03 5.57 24.72
CA GLU A 579 12.24 4.54 25.39
C GLU A 579 11.00 5.16 26.02
N ASP A 580 9.96 5.39 25.20
CA ASP A 580 8.63 5.60 25.78
C ASP A 580 7.65 4.58 25.19
N LYS A 581 6.89 3.99 26.10
CA LYS A 581 5.69 3.20 25.84
C LYS A 581 4.54 3.90 26.58
N PRO A 582 3.50 4.38 25.89
CA PRO A 582 3.26 4.30 24.45
C PRO A 582 4.16 5.25 23.64
N ILE A 583 4.26 5.00 22.33
CA ILE A 583 4.93 5.92 21.39
C ILE A 583 3.93 7.02 21.02
N ARG A 584 4.29 8.28 21.24
CA ARG A 584 3.41 9.43 20.96
C ARG A 584 4.04 10.36 19.93
N SER A 585 3.25 10.76 18.94
CA SER A 585 3.60 11.83 17.99
C SER A 585 3.88 13.15 18.70
N ASP A 586 4.74 13.98 18.11
CA ASP A 586 5.06 15.31 18.66
C ASP A 586 3.90 16.31 18.58
N THR A 587 2.91 16.08 17.71
CA THR A 587 1.63 16.81 17.69
C THR A 587 0.72 16.41 18.84
N GLY A 588 0.93 15.21 19.41
CA GLY A 588 0.11 14.59 20.43
C GLY A 588 -1.19 13.95 19.93
N GLU A 589 -1.44 13.95 18.61
CA GLU A 589 -2.67 13.47 17.95
C GLU A 589 -2.66 11.97 17.69
N LEU A 590 -1.48 11.37 17.52
CA LEU A 590 -1.29 9.93 17.30
C LEU A 590 -0.58 9.30 18.50
N THR A 591 -1.11 8.17 18.97
CA THR A 591 -0.48 7.36 20.03
C THR A 591 -0.52 5.88 19.68
N TRP A 592 0.61 5.19 19.82
CA TRP A 592 0.76 3.76 19.60
C TRP A 592 1.08 3.05 20.93
N HIS A 593 0.08 2.37 21.47
CA HIS A 593 0.19 1.52 22.65
C HIS A 593 0.63 0.12 22.23
N TYR A 594 1.71 -0.38 22.82
CA TYR A 594 2.25 -1.70 22.50
C TYR A 594 3.11 -2.23 23.67
N GLY A 595 3.43 -3.52 23.62
CA GLY A 595 4.40 -4.16 24.53
C GLY A 595 3.96 -5.54 25.01
N GLU A 596 2.66 -5.74 25.19
CA GLU A 596 2.06 -7.06 25.44
C GLU A 596 1.43 -7.60 24.16
N LYS A 597 1.59 -8.90 23.91
CA LYS A 597 0.97 -9.57 22.75
C LYS A 597 -0.55 -9.49 22.82
N LEU A 598 -1.16 -9.26 21.68
CA LEU A 598 -2.61 -9.15 21.51
C LEU A 598 -3.25 -8.05 22.36
N LYS A 599 -2.50 -6.96 22.57
CA LYS A 599 -2.96 -5.76 23.29
C LYS A 599 -2.60 -4.45 22.61
N GLY A 600 -1.91 -4.49 21.47
CA GLY A 600 -1.55 -3.30 20.70
C GLY A 600 -2.76 -2.45 20.31
N LEU A 601 -2.59 -1.13 20.33
CA LEU A 601 -3.63 -0.17 19.98
C LEU A 601 -3.02 1.11 19.40
N VAL A 602 -3.59 1.62 18.32
CA VAL A 602 -3.31 2.96 17.79
C VAL A 602 -4.52 3.84 18.00
N THR A 603 -4.29 5.08 18.44
CA THR A 603 -5.31 6.11 18.53
C THR A 603 -5.00 7.31 17.65
N VAL A 604 -6.06 7.90 17.11
CA VAL A 604 -6.05 9.18 16.41
C VAL A 604 -7.00 10.10 17.16
N ASP A 605 -6.51 11.23 17.67
CA ASP A 605 -7.31 12.20 18.42
C ASP A 605 -7.14 13.60 17.80
N THR A 606 -7.98 13.91 16.82
CA THR A 606 -8.04 15.22 16.16
C THR A 606 -9.43 15.84 16.31
N ASP A 607 -9.56 17.12 15.97
CA ASP A 607 -10.84 17.83 16.05
C ASP A 607 -11.90 17.32 15.04
N ARG A 608 -11.46 16.79 13.90
CA ARG A 608 -12.35 16.36 12.79
C ARG A 608 -12.44 14.86 12.60
N THR A 609 -11.42 14.12 13.01
CA THR A 609 -11.39 12.65 12.94
C THR A 609 -10.78 12.04 14.22
N GLN A 610 -11.44 11.03 14.76
CA GLN A 610 -10.94 10.24 15.88
C GLN A 610 -10.98 8.75 15.55
N ALA A 611 -10.01 7.97 16.02
CA ALA A 611 -9.98 6.53 15.78
C ALA A 611 -9.39 5.74 16.94
N VAL A 612 -9.89 4.52 17.11
CA VAL A 612 -9.34 3.50 18.02
C VAL A 612 -9.15 2.22 17.21
N ILE A 613 -7.91 1.76 17.08
CA ILE A 613 -7.51 0.73 16.10
C ILE A 613 -6.65 -0.33 16.79
N GLY A 614 -7.02 -1.60 16.71
CA GLY A 614 -6.28 -2.71 17.32
C GLY A 614 -7.12 -3.52 18.28
N PHE A 615 -6.56 -3.90 19.44
CA PHE A 615 -7.23 -4.73 20.44
C PHE A 615 -8.17 -3.90 21.33
N LEU A 616 -9.39 -3.64 20.83
CA LEU A 616 -10.41 -2.81 21.47
C LEU A 616 -10.82 -3.30 22.87
N GLY A 617 -11.07 -4.61 23.03
CA GLY A 617 -11.56 -5.17 24.29
C GLY A 617 -10.53 -5.14 25.42
N ALA A 618 -9.24 -5.07 25.08
CA ALA A 618 -8.15 -5.01 26.05
C ALA A 618 -7.81 -3.57 26.48
N ASN A 619 -8.36 -2.56 25.80
CA ASN A 619 -7.93 -1.17 25.93
C ASN A 619 -9.12 -0.21 26.13
N PRO A 620 -9.44 0.20 27.37
CA PRO A 620 -10.48 1.18 27.62
C PRO A 620 -9.96 2.62 27.38
N VAL A 621 -9.61 2.96 26.13
CA VAL A 621 -9.13 4.29 25.78
C VAL A 621 -10.29 5.25 25.50
N ARG A 622 -10.17 6.48 25.99
CA ARG A 622 -11.11 7.58 25.78
C ARG A 622 -10.39 8.71 25.05
N LEU A 623 -10.95 9.11 23.92
CA LEU A 623 -10.53 10.27 23.13
C LEU A 623 -11.46 11.45 23.45
N LYS A 624 -11.14 12.63 22.92
CA LYS A 624 -11.94 13.86 23.16
C LYS A 624 -13.45 13.70 22.91
N HIS A 625 -13.87 13.00 21.84
CA HIS A 625 -15.28 12.80 21.48
C HIS A 625 -15.71 11.33 21.41
N LEU A 626 -14.78 10.37 21.41
CA LEU A 626 -15.03 8.96 21.17
C LEU A 626 -14.47 8.08 22.30
N ALA A 627 -15.30 7.21 22.85
CA ALA A 627 -14.86 6.07 23.66
C ALA A 627 -15.59 4.80 23.23
N VAL A 628 -14.93 3.65 23.37
CA VAL A 628 -15.44 2.36 22.88
C VAL A 628 -15.35 1.31 23.99
N GLU A 629 -16.47 0.65 24.26
CA GLU A 629 -16.53 -0.57 25.07
C GLU A 629 -16.91 -1.72 24.13
N SER A 630 -15.93 -2.56 23.76
CA SER A 630 -16.11 -3.56 22.70
C SER A 630 -16.12 -4.99 23.27
N LEU A 631 -17.10 -5.78 22.84
CA LEU A 631 -17.08 -7.24 22.98
C LEU A 631 -16.28 -7.90 21.85
N THR A 632 -16.16 -7.22 20.70
CA THR A 632 -15.28 -7.63 19.61
C THR A 632 -13.82 -7.35 20.01
N PRO A 633 -12.93 -8.36 20.06
CA PRO A 633 -11.58 -8.19 20.60
C PRO A 633 -10.70 -7.25 19.77
N PHE A 634 -10.73 -7.39 18.44
CA PHE A 634 -9.90 -6.63 17.52
C PHE A 634 -10.75 -5.93 16.46
N GLY A 635 -10.42 -4.68 16.15
CA GLY A 635 -11.07 -3.93 15.08
C GLY A 635 -10.55 -2.51 14.96
N ALA A 636 -11.12 -1.77 14.03
CA ALA A 636 -10.84 -0.36 13.79
C ALA A 636 -12.15 0.42 13.78
N LEU A 637 -12.30 1.34 14.73
CA LEU A 637 -13.39 2.30 14.75
C LEU A 637 -12.84 3.68 14.41
N THR A 638 -13.35 4.30 13.36
CA THR A 638 -13.00 5.68 12.96
C THR A 638 -14.25 6.53 12.88
N LEU A 639 -14.25 7.67 13.58
CA LEU A 639 -15.31 8.67 13.59
C LEU A 639 -14.79 9.95 12.93
N GLY A 640 -15.30 10.28 11.74
CA GLY A 640 -14.89 11.47 10.99
C GLY A 640 -16.06 12.39 10.65
N ALA A 641 -15.89 13.70 10.77
CA ALA A 641 -16.87 14.67 10.29
C ALA A 641 -16.98 14.64 8.75
N LEU A 642 -18.21 14.64 8.23
CA LEU A 642 -18.48 14.67 6.78
C LEU A 642 -18.60 16.09 6.20
N ASP A 643 -18.18 17.09 6.97
CA ASP A 643 -18.02 18.48 6.57
C ASP A 643 -16.78 19.09 7.25
N ASP A 644 -16.47 20.36 6.98
CA ASP A 644 -15.27 21.02 7.52
C ASP A 644 -15.37 21.42 9.01
N ARG A 645 -16.47 21.12 9.70
CA ARG A 645 -16.64 21.45 11.12
C ARG A 645 -15.97 20.38 11.99
N PRO A 646 -15.51 20.72 13.20
CA PRO A 646 -15.06 19.73 14.17
C PRO A 646 -16.21 18.78 14.55
N ILE A 647 -15.89 17.56 15.00
CA ILE A 647 -16.86 16.54 15.44
C ILE A 647 -17.89 17.14 16.40
N ALA A 648 -17.44 18.00 17.33
CA ALA A 648 -18.29 18.71 18.28
C ALA A 648 -19.48 19.47 17.63
N ARG A 649 -19.30 19.99 16.41
CA ARG A 649 -20.26 20.87 15.70
C ARG A 649 -20.75 20.31 14.36
N ALA A 650 -20.22 19.19 13.89
CA ALA A 650 -20.66 18.55 12.66
C ALA A 650 -22.08 17.98 12.81
N GLY A 651 -22.90 18.12 11.76
CA GLY A 651 -24.27 17.56 11.72
C GLY A 651 -24.32 16.12 11.22
N LYS A 652 -23.28 15.69 10.50
CA LYS A 652 -23.13 14.33 9.96
C LYS A 652 -21.71 13.83 10.21
N LEU A 653 -21.60 12.60 10.70
CA LEU A 653 -20.34 11.91 10.93
C LEU A 653 -20.36 10.54 10.22
N LEU A 654 -19.22 10.11 9.71
CA LEU A 654 -18.98 8.73 9.31
C LEU A 654 -18.37 7.98 10.49
N LEU A 655 -19.01 6.90 10.92
CA LEU A 655 -18.44 5.94 11.86
C LEU A 655 -18.16 4.63 11.10
N THR A 656 -16.90 4.36 10.78
CA THR A 656 -16.50 3.01 10.35
C THR A 656 -16.26 2.14 11.58
N ALA A 657 -16.67 0.88 11.52
CA ALA A 657 -16.50 -0.10 12.59
C ALA A 657 -16.18 -1.46 11.94
N ALA A 658 -14.90 -1.68 11.65
CA ALA A 658 -14.45 -2.82 10.86
C ALA A 658 -13.64 -3.80 11.70
N ALA A 659 -13.83 -5.10 11.46
CA ALA A 659 -13.08 -6.20 12.07
C ALA A 659 -12.67 -7.20 10.97
N ARG A 660 -12.90 -8.51 11.17
CA ARG A 660 -12.52 -9.54 10.19
C ARG A 660 -13.47 -9.60 8.98
N VAL A 661 -12.91 -10.03 7.86
CA VAL A 661 -13.62 -10.40 6.62
C VAL A 661 -13.21 -11.80 6.18
N ALA A 662 -14.14 -12.54 5.60
CA ALA A 662 -13.91 -13.87 5.03
C ALA A 662 -14.79 -14.09 3.78
N ASN A 663 -14.39 -15.03 2.93
CA ASN A 663 -15.30 -15.58 1.93
C ASN A 663 -16.18 -16.66 2.59
N SER A 664 -17.37 -16.93 2.03
CA SER A 664 -18.21 -18.06 2.45
C SER A 664 -17.44 -19.38 2.31
N ASN A 665 -17.61 -20.33 3.24
CA ASN A 665 -16.90 -21.61 3.24
C ASN A 665 -15.36 -21.52 3.23
N MET A 666 -14.79 -20.35 3.54
CA MET A 666 -13.34 -20.18 3.67
C MET A 666 -12.83 -20.99 4.87
N GLU A 667 -11.72 -21.70 4.68
CA GLU A 667 -11.16 -22.60 5.69
C GLU A 667 -9.67 -22.36 5.84
N TRP A 668 -9.24 -21.93 7.04
CA TRP A 668 -7.84 -21.82 7.40
C TRP A 668 -7.26 -23.20 7.75
N ASN A 669 -5.96 -23.39 7.52
CA ASN A 669 -5.26 -24.51 8.14
C ASN A 669 -5.13 -24.32 9.67
N GLU A 670 -4.76 -25.38 10.38
CA GLU A 670 -4.64 -25.37 11.86
C GLU A 670 -3.72 -24.26 12.38
N LYS A 671 -2.61 -23.99 11.66
CA LYS A 671 -1.62 -22.96 12.01
C LYS A 671 -2.07 -21.53 11.71
N ARG A 672 -3.23 -21.34 11.07
CA ARG A 672 -3.76 -20.04 10.61
C ARG A 672 -2.79 -19.24 9.76
N ASN A 673 -1.95 -19.93 9.00
CA ASN A 673 -0.94 -19.31 8.14
C ASN A 673 -1.16 -19.64 6.66
N SER A 674 -2.22 -20.37 6.30
CA SER A 674 -2.63 -20.67 4.93
C SER A 674 -4.12 -21.02 4.89
N LEU A 675 -4.70 -21.07 3.69
CA LEU A 675 -6.07 -21.56 3.48
C LEU A 675 -6.07 -22.97 2.90
N VAL A 676 -6.88 -23.84 3.50
CA VAL A 676 -7.29 -25.12 2.91
C VAL A 676 -8.33 -24.87 1.82
N LYS A 677 -9.22 -23.89 2.03
CA LYS A 677 -10.21 -23.43 1.05
C LYS A 677 -10.24 -21.92 0.99
N TRP A 678 -10.13 -21.37 -0.22
CA TRP A 678 -10.24 -19.93 -0.45
C TRP A 678 -11.65 -19.39 -0.16
N GLY A 679 -12.66 -20.23 -0.36
CA GLY A 679 -14.07 -19.90 -0.20
C GLY A 679 -14.74 -19.32 -1.44
N ASP A 680 -16.03 -19.05 -1.27
CA ASP A 680 -17.01 -18.68 -2.28
C ASP A 680 -17.67 -17.35 -1.94
N ALA A 681 -18.42 -16.80 -2.89
CA ALA A 681 -19.30 -15.68 -2.62
C ALA A 681 -20.49 -16.12 -1.73
N PRO A 682 -21.10 -15.20 -0.95
CA PRO A 682 -20.66 -13.83 -0.73
C PRO A 682 -19.52 -13.71 0.29
N THR A 683 -18.90 -12.53 0.36
CA THR A 683 -18.12 -12.10 1.52
C THR A 683 -18.98 -12.02 2.79
N ARG A 684 -18.34 -12.31 3.92
CA ARG A 684 -18.88 -12.28 5.27
C ARG A 684 -17.99 -11.44 6.16
N ILE A 685 -18.60 -10.72 7.09
CA ILE A 685 -17.89 -9.85 8.02
C ILE A 685 -18.14 -10.29 9.46
N GLU A 686 -17.17 -10.04 10.35
CA GLU A 686 -17.42 -9.99 11.80
C GLU A 686 -18.01 -8.62 12.14
N PRO A 687 -19.29 -8.50 12.54
CA PRO A 687 -19.82 -7.23 12.99
C PRO A 687 -19.14 -6.80 14.29
N VAL A 688 -18.79 -5.53 14.40
CA VAL A 688 -18.28 -4.97 15.65
C VAL A 688 -19.43 -4.84 16.65
N ALA A 689 -19.38 -5.64 17.71
CA ALA A 689 -20.30 -5.58 18.83
C ALA A 689 -19.70 -4.68 19.93
N ALA A 690 -20.19 -3.45 20.02
CA ALA A 690 -19.63 -2.45 20.93
C ALA A 690 -20.66 -1.41 21.38
N ILE A 691 -20.38 -0.75 22.50
CA ILE A 691 -21.02 0.50 22.90
C ILE A 691 -20.05 1.63 22.57
N VAL A 692 -20.47 2.50 21.65
CA VAL A 692 -19.76 3.74 21.30
C VAL A 692 -20.34 4.88 22.11
N ARG A 693 -19.47 5.60 22.83
CA ARG A 693 -19.84 6.81 23.58
C ARG A 693 -19.35 8.02 22.82
N LEU A 694 -20.28 8.90 22.44
CA LEU A 694 -20.00 10.19 21.84
C LEU A 694 -20.13 11.30 22.89
N SER A 695 -19.08 12.08 23.08
CA SER A 695 -19.01 13.14 24.12
C SER A 695 -18.71 14.50 23.49
N GLY A 696 -19.05 15.59 24.19
CA GLY A 696 -18.70 16.94 23.77
C GLY A 696 -19.35 17.39 22.45
N LEU A 697 -20.51 16.81 22.10
CA LEU A 697 -21.32 17.26 20.96
C LEU A 697 -22.12 18.49 21.38
N VAL A 698 -21.73 19.66 20.87
CA VAL A 698 -22.32 20.95 21.23
C VAL A 698 -23.77 21.00 20.79
N GLU A 699 -24.66 21.35 21.74
CA GLU A 699 -26.10 21.54 21.51
C GLU A 699 -26.80 20.31 20.90
N ALA A 700 -26.25 19.10 21.04
CA ALA A 700 -26.88 17.91 20.49
C ALA A 700 -28.19 17.56 21.26
N GLY A 701 -29.33 17.76 20.60
CA GLY A 701 -30.65 17.36 21.09
C GLY A 701 -30.98 15.90 20.81
N LYS A 702 -30.43 15.32 19.72
CA LYS A 702 -30.63 13.92 19.34
C LYS A 702 -29.48 13.41 18.48
N VAL A 703 -29.09 12.15 18.72
CA VAL A 703 -28.09 11.43 17.91
C VAL A 703 -28.70 10.16 17.34
N MET A 704 -28.50 9.92 16.05
CA MET A 704 -28.98 8.72 15.34
C MET A 704 -27.85 8.12 14.51
N ALA A 705 -27.77 6.80 14.38
CA ALA A 705 -26.83 6.13 13.50
C ALA A 705 -27.57 5.15 12.57
N ALA A 706 -27.44 5.33 11.25
CA ALA A 706 -27.92 4.34 10.28
C ALA A 706 -26.76 3.43 9.88
N PRO A 707 -26.87 2.11 10.06
CA PRO A 707 -25.92 1.18 9.49
C PRO A 707 -25.98 1.25 7.95
N LEU A 708 -24.85 1.08 7.29
CA LEU A 708 -24.74 1.15 5.83
C LEU A 708 -24.54 -0.24 5.23
N ASP A 709 -24.99 -0.47 4.00
CA ASP A 709 -24.56 -1.65 3.22
C ASP A 709 -23.17 -1.44 2.60
N GLY A 710 -22.65 -2.44 1.88
CA GLY A 710 -21.34 -2.33 1.22
C GLY A 710 -21.30 -1.34 0.05
N ALA A 711 -22.46 -0.81 -0.39
CA ALA A 711 -22.56 0.30 -1.33
C ALA A 711 -22.59 1.67 -0.62
N GLY A 712 -22.62 1.72 0.71
CA GLY A 712 -22.73 2.96 1.47
C GLY A 712 -24.15 3.53 1.52
N ARG A 713 -25.18 2.71 1.28
CA ARG A 713 -26.60 3.09 1.39
C ARG A 713 -27.12 2.74 2.79
N PRO A 714 -28.01 3.55 3.40
CA PRO A 714 -28.57 3.26 4.73
C PRO A 714 -29.43 2.00 4.72
N LEU A 715 -29.25 1.13 5.71
CA LEU A 715 -30.14 0.02 5.99
C LEU A 715 -31.38 0.51 6.78
N PRO A 716 -32.52 -0.21 6.74
CA PRO A 716 -33.78 0.28 7.29
C PRO A 716 -33.82 0.54 8.80
N LYS A 717 -32.93 -0.09 9.58
CA LYS A 717 -32.94 -0.02 11.05
C LYS A 717 -31.88 0.96 11.57
N THR A 718 -32.31 2.14 11.99
CA THR A 718 -31.44 3.12 12.65
C THR A 718 -31.29 2.83 14.14
N VAL A 719 -30.10 3.08 14.68
CA VAL A 719 -29.79 3.06 16.12
C VAL A 719 -30.01 4.46 16.69
N ALA A 720 -30.92 4.58 17.65
CA ALA A 720 -31.09 5.82 18.40
C ALA A 720 -30.04 5.91 19.51
N GLY A 721 -29.38 7.05 19.61
CA GLY A 721 -28.47 7.35 20.70
C GLY A 721 -29.24 7.47 22.02
N VAL A 722 -28.77 6.78 23.05
CA VAL A 722 -29.32 6.92 24.41
C VAL A 722 -28.50 7.98 25.13
N ARG A 723 -29.15 9.05 25.59
CA ARG A 723 -28.50 10.10 26.37
C ARG A 723 -28.12 9.55 27.75
N ASN A 724 -26.86 9.72 28.14
CA ASN A 724 -26.35 9.38 29.47
C ASN A 724 -25.47 10.53 29.97
N GLY A 725 -26.03 11.39 30.82
CA GLY A 725 -25.37 12.64 31.21
C GLY A 725 -25.13 13.56 30.01
N ASP A 726 -23.86 13.91 29.80
CA ASP A 726 -23.37 14.71 28.67
C ASP A 726 -22.95 13.85 27.44
N GLN A 727 -23.15 12.53 27.51
CA GLN A 727 -22.76 11.59 26.48
C GLN A 727 -23.97 11.00 25.72
N TRP A 728 -23.71 10.55 24.49
CA TRP A 728 -24.63 9.77 23.68
C TRP A 728 -24.08 8.35 23.48
N LEU A 729 -24.89 7.35 23.82
CA LEU A 729 -24.53 5.94 23.69
C LEU A 729 -25.14 5.36 22.42
N LEU A 730 -24.30 4.83 21.53
CA LEU A 730 -24.69 4.09 20.35
C LEU A 730 -24.31 2.62 20.52
N LYS A 731 -25.31 1.75 20.48
CA LYS A 731 -25.10 0.29 20.54
C LYS A 731 -24.89 -0.24 19.12
N LEU A 732 -23.69 -0.72 18.83
CA LEU A 732 -23.35 -1.32 17.54
C LEU A 732 -23.63 -2.82 17.59
N GLU A 733 -24.64 -3.28 16.85
CA GLU A 733 -25.01 -4.70 16.70
C GLU A 733 -25.46 -5.05 15.28
N ALA A 734 -25.53 -4.07 14.39
CA ALA A 734 -25.97 -4.29 13.02
C ALA A 734 -24.88 -5.02 12.21
N PRO A 735 -25.26 -5.88 11.26
CA PRO A 735 -24.32 -6.59 10.39
C PRO A 735 -23.74 -5.65 9.31
N THR A 736 -22.94 -4.67 9.74
CA THR A 736 -22.31 -3.67 8.87
C THR A 736 -20.89 -3.35 9.35
N VAL A 737 -20.11 -2.71 8.47
CA VAL A 737 -18.79 -2.15 8.72
C VAL A 737 -18.80 -0.62 8.82
N ALA A 738 -19.93 0.05 8.58
CA ALA A 738 -20.03 1.50 8.60
C ALA A 738 -21.41 2.03 8.98
N TYR A 739 -21.44 3.21 9.58
CA TYR A 739 -22.64 3.92 10.00
C TYR A 739 -22.55 5.38 9.58
N LEU A 740 -23.67 5.93 9.11
CA LEU A 740 -23.86 7.37 8.99
C LEU A 740 -24.53 7.87 10.28
N VAL A 741 -23.87 8.78 10.99
CA VAL A 741 -24.34 9.33 12.26
C VAL A 741 -24.85 10.75 12.04
N TRP A 742 -26.07 11.04 12.47
CA TRP A 742 -26.66 12.38 12.48
C TRP A 742 -26.71 12.93 13.89
N VAL A 743 -26.39 14.22 14.01
CA VAL A 743 -26.49 15.00 15.24
C VAL A 743 -27.46 16.15 14.98
N GLU A 744 -28.69 16.00 15.46
CA GLU A 744 -29.70 17.06 15.45
C GLU A 744 -29.45 17.98 16.66
N ARG A 745 -29.47 19.29 16.41
CA ARG A 745 -29.23 20.34 17.41
C ARG A 745 -30.48 21.17 17.61
#